data_AF-A0A2N3W6Q4-F1
#
_entry.id   AF-A0A2N3W6Q4-F1
#
_cell.length_a   1.000
_cell.length_b   1.000
_cell.length_c   1.000
_cell.angle_alpha   90.00
_cell.angle_beta   90.00
_cell.angle_gamma   90.00
#
_symmetry.space_group_name_H-M   'P 1'
#
loop_
_entity.id
_entity.type
_entity.pdbx_description
1 polymer ?
#
loop_
_entity_poly.entity_id
_entity_poly.type
_entity_poly.pdbx_seq_one_letter_code
_entity_poly.pdbx_strand_id
1 'polypeptide(L)'
;MARPLRTHRIRTRARSTAGAAVAALAALLSLSTASPAAAAPTVPDGGIATYNTVARISADGLGLQGDGGREKARVAAFESAHPALQRMKAADVLASTVGTTAGRPLCHTSRIAGAQGFCWSPEDDASGSWIPQGLTGSGESPQSQTLVNGRKVLIAGWYGPNGTERITFTDVTDPAHVTYRHVQLVALDDAGGNFVPIVQGHAHGVVWSGSKLYVASTGSGLDVFDLNDLWKMDTTSDTSVGLDGSGRAHGNGHTYVLPRQGSYGYTGAGDGCGSYAGVPQRPCITSASLDLTGAQPALVTAEGDPYKVEGEFGRATAPVVRWPIDPVTGVLKADASGRVAAAEAFASPMGGAQGIAMNKGRFTISGPCPEFVPAEHQDPKTVHNFENCLYHARPGEPVRLITRAPVNLENLSYWPDSDQLWMLNEVPGGRVVEHTPWPGESARAGMTGLTAADFTGDGKKDVVGVEATTGKLWLYPGTGRGTFGDRVQIGSGWGAMGKAAAGDFTGDGKADLVTVEAATGGLYVYPGTGSASGMSTLGNRVRIGTGWNTLRELTALDLTKDGRPDLAAVDVDGTLWAYPGSGSAAGMDTLGDRVRIGSGWDDMTELTSPGDLDRDGTADLMAVDRTGALWSYPGTGRLNGTATLGDRTPAGTGWNTMRGLVGADFNGDGKGDLAAVEAPPGSTGAFYLYPGTGNATLGNRTQIGTGW
;
A
#
# COMPACT_ATOMS: atom_id res chain seq x y z
N MET A 1 32.02 25.25 -65.45
CA MET A 1 33.44 24.91 -65.70
C MET A 1 33.85 23.81 -64.74
N ALA A 2 34.48 22.78 -65.30
CA ALA A 2 35.32 21.71 -64.72
C ALA A 2 34.94 21.03 -63.39
N ARG A 3 34.90 19.70 -63.53
CA ARG A 3 34.66 18.63 -62.58
C ARG A 3 36.03 18.15 -61.99
N PRO A 4 36.13 16.99 -61.30
CA PRO A 4 36.61 16.78 -59.92
C PRO A 4 38.02 16.12 -59.88
N LEU A 5 38.48 15.60 -58.72
CA LEU A 5 39.43 14.45 -58.59
C LEU A 5 39.58 14.10 -57.07
N ARG A 6 39.12 12.93 -56.62
CA ARG A 6 39.83 11.63 -56.41
C ARG A 6 40.63 11.49 -55.10
N THR A 7 40.10 10.63 -54.24
CA THR A 7 40.74 9.46 -53.58
C THR A 7 42.27 9.44 -53.38
N HIS A 8 42.74 9.22 -52.14
CA HIS A 8 43.43 7.97 -51.76
C HIS A 8 43.75 7.83 -50.26
N ARG A 9 43.76 6.55 -49.85
CA ARG A 9 44.27 5.96 -48.60
C ARG A 9 45.75 6.32 -48.36
N ILE A 10 46.23 6.21 -47.11
CA ILE A 10 47.22 5.19 -46.66
C ILE A 10 47.67 5.44 -45.21
N ARG A 11 48.02 4.31 -44.61
CA ARG A 11 48.39 3.96 -43.24
C ARG A 11 49.77 4.45 -42.75
N THR A 12 49.87 4.48 -41.42
CA THR A 12 50.93 3.95 -40.52
C THR A 12 52.25 4.68 -40.22
N ARG A 13 52.48 4.74 -38.89
CA ARG A 13 53.73 4.52 -38.10
C ARG A 13 54.79 5.63 -38.18
N ALA A 14 55.03 6.36 -37.10
CA ALA A 14 55.75 6.01 -35.86
C ALA A 14 57.16 6.60 -35.88
N ARG A 15 57.45 7.48 -34.92
CA ARG A 15 58.80 7.80 -34.47
C ARG A 15 58.82 7.78 -32.95
N SER A 16 59.50 6.78 -32.44
CA SER A 16 60.06 6.70 -31.10
C SER A 16 61.29 7.59 -30.99
N THR A 17 61.46 8.27 -29.85
CA THR A 17 62.79 8.42 -29.22
C THR A 17 62.61 8.40 -27.71
N ALA A 18 63.40 7.54 -27.09
CA ALA A 18 63.44 7.21 -25.68
C ALA A 18 64.14 8.28 -24.82
N GLY A 19 63.87 8.24 -23.52
CA GLY A 19 64.64 8.90 -22.47
C GLY A 19 64.13 8.43 -21.10
N ALA A 20 64.81 7.43 -20.54
CA ALA A 20 64.47 6.76 -19.29
C ALA A 20 64.98 7.51 -18.05
N ALA A 21 64.23 7.48 -16.95
CA ALA A 21 64.77 7.24 -15.60
C ALA A 21 63.63 6.93 -14.61
N VAL A 22 63.87 5.90 -13.80
CA VAL A 22 62.98 5.24 -12.86
C VAL A 22 62.87 6.04 -11.56
N ALA A 23 61.65 6.22 -11.05
CA ALA A 23 61.40 6.46 -9.62
C ALA A 23 60.18 5.65 -9.21
N ALA A 24 60.43 4.59 -8.44
CA ALA A 24 59.39 3.78 -7.82
C ALA A 24 58.77 4.58 -6.66
N LEU A 25 57.49 4.91 -6.77
CA LEU A 25 56.62 5.21 -5.62
C LEU A 25 55.48 4.21 -5.64
N ALA A 26 55.43 3.37 -4.61
CA ALA A 26 54.27 2.56 -4.27
C ALA A 26 53.13 3.49 -3.85
N ALA A 27 52.20 3.76 -4.77
CA ALA A 27 50.90 4.31 -4.43
C ALA A 27 49.98 3.13 -4.08
N LEU A 28 49.60 3.01 -2.81
CA LEU A 28 48.43 2.25 -2.40
C LEU A 28 47.22 2.84 -3.14
N LEU A 29 46.77 2.17 -4.19
CA LEU A 29 45.41 2.33 -4.69
C LEU A 29 44.49 1.68 -3.66
N SER A 30 43.92 2.49 -2.78
CA SER A 30 42.65 2.15 -2.13
C SER A 30 41.59 2.03 -3.22
N LEU A 31 41.50 0.83 -3.82
CA LEU A 31 40.31 0.38 -4.49
C LEU A 31 39.22 0.30 -3.42
N SER A 32 38.46 1.38 -3.24
CA SER A 32 37.13 1.27 -2.68
C SER A 32 36.33 0.45 -3.68
N THR A 33 36.34 -0.87 -3.51
CA THR A 33 35.27 -1.70 -4.03
C THR A 33 34.02 -1.20 -3.33
N ALA A 34 33.24 -0.36 -4.01
CA ALA A 34 31.85 -0.20 -3.62
C ALA A 34 31.30 -1.62 -3.52
N SER A 35 30.92 -2.03 -2.32
CA SER A 35 30.17 -3.26 -2.14
C SER A 35 29.01 -3.22 -3.12
N PRO A 36 28.75 -4.28 -3.90
CA PRO A 36 27.51 -4.32 -4.67
C PRO A 36 26.39 -4.07 -3.67
N ALA A 37 25.56 -3.06 -3.94
CA ALA A 37 24.38 -2.78 -3.15
C ALA A 37 23.65 -4.12 -2.97
N ALA A 38 23.50 -4.55 -1.73
CA ALA A 38 22.78 -5.78 -1.44
C ALA A 38 21.39 -5.61 -2.05
N ALA A 39 21.00 -6.52 -2.95
CA ALA A 39 19.67 -6.49 -3.53
C ALA A 39 18.65 -6.42 -2.39
N ALA A 40 17.71 -5.47 -2.46
CA ALA A 40 16.67 -5.33 -1.46
C ALA A 40 15.95 -6.69 -1.31
N PRO A 41 15.68 -7.14 -0.08
CA PRO A 41 15.00 -8.40 0.13
C PRO A 41 13.62 -8.37 -0.56
N THR A 42 13.32 -9.41 -1.34
CA THR A 42 12.05 -9.51 -2.05
C THR A 42 10.93 -9.77 -1.06
N VAL A 43 9.90 -8.93 -1.06
CA VAL A 43 8.67 -9.20 -0.31
C VAL A 43 7.88 -10.27 -1.09
N PRO A 44 7.53 -11.41 -0.47
CA PRO A 44 6.70 -12.41 -1.11
C PRO A 44 5.22 -11.98 -1.14
N ASP A 45 4.45 -12.51 -2.09
CA ASP A 45 3.00 -12.33 -2.16
C ASP A 45 2.33 -12.76 -0.82
N GLY A 46 1.46 -11.93 -0.27
CA GLY A 46 0.86 -12.05 1.07
C GLY A 46 1.69 -11.45 2.22
N GLY A 47 2.96 -11.15 1.97
CA GLY A 47 3.90 -10.57 2.91
C GLY A 47 3.53 -9.17 3.37
N ILE A 48 4.06 -8.75 4.53
CA ILE A 48 3.98 -7.34 4.95
C ILE A 48 4.93 -6.55 4.05
N ALA A 49 4.39 -5.64 3.25
CA ALA A 49 5.15 -4.75 2.38
C ALA A 49 5.75 -3.56 3.14
N THR A 50 4.99 -3.03 4.11
CA THR A 50 5.49 -2.08 5.10
C THR A 50 4.83 -2.36 6.45
N TYR A 51 5.61 -2.25 7.52
CA TYR A 51 5.12 -2.42 8.90
C TYR A 51 4.31 -1.21 9.37
N ASN A 52 4.45 -0.07 8.69
CA ASN A 52 3.60 1.09 8.92
C ASN A 52 2.17 0.77 8.49
N THR A 53 1.22 1.28 9.25
CA THR A 53 -0.20 1.03 9.00
C THR A 53 -0.82 2.14 8.19
N VAL A 54 -1.90 1.84 7.46
CA VAL A 54 -2.77 2.91 6.95
C VAL A 54 -3.46 3.57 8.14
N ALA A 55 -2.99 4.74 8.55
CA ALA A 55 -3.46 5.40 9.77
C ALA A 55 -4.58 6.39 9.45
N ARG A 56 -5.61 6.46 10.29
CA ARG A 56 -6.62 7.52 10.17
C ARG A 56 -6.01 8.86 10.56
N ILE A 57 -6.24 9.89 9.76
CA ILE A 57 -5.81 11.27 10.05
C ILE A 57 -7.02 12.20 10.11
N SER A 58 -6.82 13.43 10.61
CA SER A 58 -7.90 14.42 10.58
C SER A 58 -8.27 14.77 9.13
N ALA A 59 -9.58 14.84 8.87
CA ALA A 59 -10.14 15.35 7.62
C ALA A 59 -10.34 16.88 7.67
N ASP A 60 -10.06 17.53 8.80
CA ASP A 60 -10.28 18.96 8.98
C ASP A 60 -9.43 19.77 8.02
N GLY A 61 -10.06 20.74 7.35
CA GLY A 61 -9.41 21.58 6.34
C GLY A 61 -9.37 20.97 4.94
N LEU A 62 -9.54 19.65 4.78
CA LEU A 62 -9.68 19.03 3.47
C LEU A 62 -11.07 19.33 2.89
N GLY A 63 -11.09 20.05 1.77
CA GLY A 63 -12.34 20.40 1.12
C GLY A 63 -12.15 20.65 -0.37
N LEU A 64 -13.24 20.47 -1.12
CA LEU A 64 -13.35 20.85 -2.51
C LEU A 64 -14.40 21.94 -2.64
N GLN A 65 -14.16 22.93 -3.50
CA GLN A 65 -15.10 23.97 -3.85
C GLN A 65 -15.62 23.73 -5.25
N GLY A 66 -16.93 23.52 -5.38
CA GLY A 66 -17.59 23.45 -6.67
C GLY A 66 -17.70 24.84 -7.33
N ASP A 67 -17.73 24.87 -8.65
CA ASP A 67 -17.87 26.09 -9.48
C ASP A 67 -19.25 26.77 -9.42
N GLY A 68 -20.16 26.26 -8.57
CA GLY A 68 -21.53 26.78 -8.41
C GLY A 68 -22.42 26.55 -9.64
N GLY A 69 -22.08 25.62 -10.54
CA GLY A 69 -22.83 25.36 -11.78
C GLY A 69 -22.51 26.35 -12.91
N ARG A 70 -21.44 27.13 -12.77
CA ARG A 70 -20.99 28.10 -13.79
C ARG A 70 -20.74 27.42 -15.13
N GLU A 71 -19.94 26.36 -15.18
CA GLU A 71 -19.60 25.70 -16.45
C GLU A 71 -20.86 25.10 -17.11
N LYS A 72 -21.76 24.50 -16.33
CA LYS A 72 -23.04 23.99 -16.83
C LYS A 72 -23.90 25.08 -17.47
N ALA A 73 -23.99 26.25 -16.84
CA ALA A 73 -24.72 27.38 -17.39
C ALA A 73 -24.09 27.90 -18.69
N ARG A 74 -22.75 27.93 -18.77
CA ARG A 74 -22.02 28.32 -19.98
C ARG A 74 -22.26 27.33 -21.12
N VAL A 75 -22.20 26.03 -20.86
CA VAL A 75 -22.51 24.97 -21.83
C VAL A 75 -23.94 25.11 -22.35
N ALA A 76 -24.93 25.28 -21.47
CA ALA A 76 -26.33 25.46 -21.87
C ALA A 76 -26.54 26.70 -22.76
N ALA A 77 -25.86 27.80 -22.45
CA ALA A 77 -25.90 29.02 -23.27
C ALA A 77 -25.25 28.80 -24.64
N PHE A 78 -24.10 28.12 -24.68
CA PHE A 78 -23.40 27.76 -25.92
C PHE A 78 -24.25 26.88 -26.82
N GLU A 79 -24.88 25.84 -26.26
CA GLU A 79 -25.79 24.95 -27.00
C GLU A 79 -27.01 25.70 -27.54
N SER A 80 -27.59 26.60 -26.74
CA SER A 80 -28.71 27.43 -27.18
C SER A 80 -28.34 28.39 -28.32
N ALA A 81 -27.09 28.86 -28.36
CA ALA A 81 -26.58 29.72 -29.43
C ALA A 81 -26.26 28.93 -30.71
N HIS A 82 -26.03 27.61 -30.59
CA HIS A 82 -25.60 26.75 -31.69
C HIS A 82 -26.55 25.55 -31.86
N PRO A 83 -27.82 25.77 -32.28
CA PRO A 83 -28.83 24.71 -32.37
C PRO A 83 -28.53 23.62 -33.42
N ALA A 84 -27.55 23.84 -34.30
CA ALA A 84 -27.08 22.84 -35.26
C ALA A 84 -26.16 21.78 -34.61
N LEU A 85 -25.66 22.03 -33.39
CA LEU A 85 -24.81 21.11 -32.66
C LEU A 85 -25.59 19.86 -32.24
N GLN A 86 -25.12 18.70 -32.68
CA GLN A 86 -25.79 17.43 -32.41
C GLN A 86 -25.41 16.92 -31.02
N ARG A 87 -26.39 16.92 -30.11
CA ARG A 87 -26.25 16.38 -28.76
C ARG A 87 -26.46 14.86 -28.75
N MET A 88 -25.57 14.16 -28.05
CA MET A 88 -25.50 12.71 -27.99
C MET A 88 -25.34 12.25 -26.54
N LYS A 89 -25.61 10.98 -26.28
CA LYS A 89 -25.35 10.32 -24.98
C LYS A 89 -24.33 9.20 -25.14
N ALA A 90 -23.79 8.71 -24.03
CA ALA A 90 -22.82 7.60 -24.00
C ALA A 90 -23.31 6.36 -24.77
N ALA A 91 -24.61 6.05 -24.69
CA ALA A 91 -25.21 4.95 -25.45
C ALA A 91 -25.05 5.10 -26.98
N ASP A 92 -25.04 6.32 -27.52
CA ASP A 92 -24.85 6.57 -28.95
C ASP A 92 -23.38 6.39 -29.36
N VAL A 93 -22.45 6.78 -28.48
CA VAL A 93 -21.01 6.50 -28.67
C VAL A 93 -20.77 5.00 -28.74
N LEU A 94 -21.35 4.24 -27.80
CA LEU A 94 -21.27 2.78 -27.74
C LEU A 94 -21.98 2.08 -28.90
N ALA A 95 -23.06 2.66 -29.44
CA ALA A 95 -23.68 2.16 -30.67
C ALA A 95 -22.75 2.34 -31.89
N SER A 96 -21.86 3.33 -31.84
CA SER A 96 -20.90 3.62 -32.90
C SER A 96 -19.58 2.85 -32.80
N THR A 97 -19.38 1.98 -31.80
CA THR A 97 -18.15 1.15 -31.69
C THR A 97 -18.15 -0.06 -32.63
N VAL A 98 -19.29 -0.38 -33.26
CA VAL A 98 -19.38 -1.48 -34.22
C VAL A 98 -18.57 -1.14 -35.48
N GLY A 99 -17.59 -1.99 -35.81
CA GLY A 99 -16.69 -1.79 -36.96
C GLY A 99 -15.55 -0.79 -36.73
N THR A 100 -15.27 -0.44 -35.46
CA THR A 100 -14.16 0.44 -35.08
C THR A 100 -12.91 -0.34 -34.71
N THR A 101 -11.90 0.40 -34.24
CA THR A 101 -10.70 -0.15 -33.63
C THR A 101 -11.06 -1.21 -32.59
N ALA A 102 -10.67 -2.45 -32.86
CA ALA A 102 -10.92 -3.58 -31.99
C ALA A 102 -9.83 -3.70 -30.92
N GLY A 103 -10.25 -4.03 -29.70
CA GLY A 103 -9.35 -4.61 -28.71
C GLY A 103 -8.89 -5.99 -29.18
N ARG A 104 -7.73 -6.42 -28.68
CA ARG A 104 -7.19 -7.75 -28.92
C ARG A 104 -7.33 -8.57 -27.63
N PRO A 105 -7.46 -9.90 -27.72
CA PRO A 105 -7.32 -10.75 -26.54
C PRO A 105 -6.04 -10.38 -25.77
N LEU A 106 -6.06 -10.56 -24.44
CA LEU A 106 -4.91 -10.24 -23.58
C LEU A 106 -3.61 -10.82 -24.18
N CYS A 107 -2.71 -9.94 -24.57
CA CYS A 107 -1.59 -10.21 -25.48
C CYS A 107 -0.22 -9.95 -24.84
N HIS A 108 -0.21 -9.34 -23.65
CA HIS A 108 0.97 -9.08 -22.84
C HIS A 108 0.83 -9.76 -21.48
N THR A 109 1.94 -9.92 -20.77
CA THR A 109 1.97 -10.58 -19.47
C THR A 109 1.28 -9.75 -18.39
N SER A 110 0.26 -10.31 -17.75
CA SER A 110 -0.41 -9.70 -16.59
C SER A 110 0.44 -9.69 -15.33
N ARG A 111 1.33 -10.68 -15.16
CA ARG A 111 2.03 -11.00 -13.90
C ARG A 111 1.11 -11.39 -12.74
N ILE A 112 -0.20 -11.26 -12.92
CA ILE A 112 -1.22 -11.69 -11.97
C ILE A 112 -1.84 -13.01 -12.46
N ALA A 113 -1.78 -14.03 -11.60
CA ALA A 113 -2.31 -15.35 -11.91
C ALA A 113 -3.83 -15.31 -12.14
N GLY A 114 -4.28 -15.87 -13.26
CA GLY A 114 -5.72 -15.96 -13.59
C GLY A 114 -6.37 -14.64 -14.02
N ALA A 115 -5.59 -13.57 -14.24
CA ALA A 115 -6.10 -12.33 -14.79
C ALA A 115 -6.73 -12.54 -16.17
N GLN A 116 -7.80 -11.80 -16.43
CA GLN A 116 -8.51 -11.78 -17.70
C GLN A 116 -8.60 -10.34 -18.18
N GLY A 117 -8.64 -10.13 -19.49
CA GLY A 117 -8.63 -8.78 -20.02
C GLY A 117 -8.39 -8.73 -21.52
N PHE A 118 -7.92 -7.57 -21.97
CA PHE A 118 -7.65 -7.30 -23.36
C PHE A 118 -6.43 -6.38 -23.50
N CYS A 119 -5.83 -6.40 -24.69
CA CYS A 119 -4.89 -5.39 -25.12
C CYS A 119 -5.59 -4.37 -26.01
N TRP A 120 -5.10 -3.13 -26.01
CA TRP A 120 -5.49 -2.14 -27.00
C TRP A 120 -5.11 -2.58 -28.42
N SER A 121 -5.55 -1.80 -29.41
CA SER A 121 -5.14 -2.03 -30.81
C SER A 121 -3.62 -1.91 -30.95
N PRO A 122 -3.01 -2.44 -32.02
CA PRO A 122 -1.58 -2.27 -32.24
C PRO A 122 -1.12 -0.79 -32.19
N GLU A 123 -1.97 0.15 -32.63
CA GLU A 123 -1.67 1.57 -32.62
C GLU A 123 -1.71 2.15 -31.21
N ASP A 124 -2.80 1.95 -30.47
CA ASP A 124 -2.95 2.47 -29.11
C ASP A 124 -2.08 1.74 -28.08
N ASP A 125 -1.66 0.50 -28.35
CA ASP A 125 -0.71 -0.23 -27.52
C ASP A 125 0.71 0.32 -27.69
N ALA A 126 1.14 0.54 -28.94
CA ALA A 126 2.51 0.99 -29.25
C ALA A 126 2.73 2.52 -29.11
N SER A 127 1.66 3.32 -29.09
CA SER A 127 1.77 4.78 -29.16
C SER A 127 2.37 5.40 -27.89
N GLY A 128 3.47 6.14 -28.05
CA GLY A 128 3.98 7.06 -27.02
C GLY A 128 3.31 8.44 -27.03
N SER A 129 2.39 8.71 -27.97
CA SER A 129 1.74 10.03 -28.10
C SER A 129 0.48 10.15 -27.26
N TRP A 130 -0.19 9.05 -26.98
CA TRP A 130 -1.33 8.98 -26.07
C TRP A 130 -1.03 7.92 -25.01
N ILE A 131 -1.13 8.30 -23.74
CA ILE A 131 -0.76 7.46 -22.60
C ILE A 131 -1.99 7.33 -21.69
N PRO A 132 -2.45 6.10 -21.37
CA PRO A 132 -3.60 5.90 -20.49
C PRO A 132 -3.21 6.12 -19.02
N GLN A 133 -4.14 6.63 -18.22
CA GLN A 133 -3.91 6.99 -16.81
C GLN A 133 -5.09 6.54 -15.95
N GLY A 134 -6.24 7.22 -16.06
CA GLY A 134 -7.43 6.88 -15.27
C GLY A 134 -8.24 5.70 -15.81
N LEU A 135 -9.00 5.05 -14.92
CA LEU A 135 -9.87 3.92 -15.24
C LEU A 135 -11.10 3.89 -14.32
N THR A 136 -12.28 3.74 -14.92
CA THR A 136 -13.56 3.49 -14.24
C THR A 136 -14.43 2.58 -15.10
N GLY A 137 -15.60 2.17 -14.60
CA GLY A 137 -16.50 1.34 -15.38
C GLY A 137 -17.94 1.33 -14.91
N SER A 138 -18.80 0.84 -15.79
CA SER A 138 -20.25 0.77 -15.57
C SER A 138 -20.62 -0.16 -14.41
N GLY A 139 -19.77 -1.15 -14.11
CA GLY A 139 -19.99 -2.08 -13.01
C GLY A 139 -19.73 -1.52 -11.61
N GLU A 140 -19.21 -0.29 -11.49
CA GLU A 140 -19.05 0.38 -10.18
C GLU A 140 -20.39 0.79 -9.55
N SER A 141 -21.43 1.01 -10.37
CA SER A 141 -22.77 1.35 -9.86
C SER A 141 -23.92 0.88 -10.77
N PRO A 142 -25.08 0.46 -10.21
CA PRO A 142 -26.27 0.12 -10.99
C PRO A 142 -26.76 1.24 -11.92
N GLN A 143 -26.58 2.49 -11.50
CA GLN A 143 -26.97 3.68 -12.27
C GLN A 143 -26.09 3.83 -13.52
N SER A 144 -24.77 3.67 -13.37
CA SER A 144 -23.83 3.66 -14.50
C SER A 144 -24.19 2.55 -15.49
N GLN A 145 -24.47 1.34 -15.00
CA GLN A 145 -24.91 0.19 -15.81
C GLN A 145 -26.22 0.47 -16.58
N THR A 146 -27.18 1.15 -15.94
CA THR A 146 -28.46 1.52 -16.56
C THR A 146 -28.26 2.53 -17.69
N LEU A 147 -27.36 3.51 -17.52
CA LEU A 147 -27.06 4.55 -18.51
C LEU A 147 -26.61 3.98 -19.87
N VAL A 148 -25.96 2.82 -19.84
CA VAL A 148 -25.44 2.12 -21.03
C VAL A 148 -26.26 0.89 -21.38
N ASN A 149 -27.54 0.87 -20.99
CA ASN A 149 -28.50 -0.19 -21.32
C ASN A 149 -28.03 -1.59 -20.91
N GLY A 150 -27.36 -1.72 -19.77
CA GLY A 150 -26.89 -3.00 -19.25
C GLY A 150 -25.61 -3.54 -19.91
N ARG A 151 -24.96 -2.79 -20.80
CA ARG A 151 -23.63 -3.14 -21.32
C ARG A 151 -22.56 -3.02 -20.24
N LYS A 152 -21.56 -3.89 -20.26
CA LYS A 152 -20.35 -3.73 -19.42
C LYS A 152 -19.40 -2.79 -20.15
N VAL A 153 -19.15 -1.62 -19.59
CA VAL A 153 -18.38 -0.56 -20.25
C VAL A 153 -17.26 -0.10 -19.33
N LEU A 154 -16.05 0.00 -19.87
CA LEU A 154 -14.93 0.67 -19.21
C LEU A 154 -14.74 2.05 -19.83
N ILE A 155 -14.32 3.01 -19.00
CA ILE A 155 -13.84 4.31 -19.43
C ILE A 155 -12.41 4.46 -18.98
N ALA A 156 -11.49 4.58 -19.94
CA ALA A 156 -10.08 4.88 -19.68
C ALA A 156 -9.79 6.35 -20.03
N GLY A 157 -9.12 7.06 -19.13
CA GLY A 157 -8.58 8.41 -19.36
C GLY A 157 -7.20 8.35 -20.00
N TRP A 158 -6.90 9.31 -20.87
CA TRP A 158 -5.63 9.38 -21.60
C TRP A 158 -5.17 10.82 -21.69
N TYR A 159 -3.87 11.03 -21.56
CA TYR A 159 -3.24 12.30 -21.92
C TYR A 159 -2.43 12.16 -23.20
N GLY A 160 -2.34 13.26 -23.92
CA GLY A 160 -1.74 13.34 -25.24
C GLY A 160 -0.80 14.54 -25.39
N PRO A 161 -0.43 14.89 -26.63
CA PRO A 161 0.45 16.02 -26.90
C PRO A 161 -0.08 17.31 -26.28
N ASN A 162 0.82 18.12 -25.70
CA ASN A 162 0.51 19.36 -24.98
C ASN A 162 -0.39 19.19 -23.74
N GLY A 163 -0.46 17.96 -23.19
CA GLY A 163 -1.34 17.64 -22.06
C GLY A 163 -2.81 17.69 -22.45
N THR A 164 -3.13 17.37 -23.71
CA THR A 164 -4.52 17.24 -24.14
C THR A 164 -5.14 15.96 -23.59
N GLU A 165 -6.44 15.97 -23.29
CA GLU A 165 -7.07 14.81 -22.64
C GLU A 165 -8.18 14.18 -23.50
N ARG A 166 -8.24 12.85 -23.51
CA ARG A 166 -9.36 12.11 -24.10
C ARG A 166 -9.78 10.99 -23.15
N ILE A 167 -11.01 10.54 -23.29
CA ILE A 167 -11.48 9.29 -22.69
C ILE A 167 -11.79 8.26 -23.77
N THR A 168 -11.82 7.00 -23.39
CA THR A 168 -12.15 5.90 -24.28
C THR A 168 -13.30 5.10 -23.71
N PHE A 169 -14.43 5.06 -24.42
CA PHE A 169 -15.53 4.16 -24.09
C PHE A 169 -15.25 2.80 -24.71
N THR A 170 -15.12 1.79 -23.86
CA THR A 170 -14.81 0.41 -24.27
C THR A 170 -15.95 -0.51 -23.87
N ASP A 171 -16.60 -1.15 -24.85
CA ASP A 171 -17.60 -2.19 -24.60
C ASP A 171 -16.87 -3.52 -24.35
N VAL A 172 -16.97 -4.00 -23.10
CA VAL A 172 -16.39 -5.27 -22.62
C VAL A 172 -17.47 -6.29 -22.27
N THR A 173 -18.68 -6.10 -22.79
CA THR A 173 -19.80 -7.04 -22.57
C THR A 173 -19.47 -8.43 -23.08
N ASP A 174 -18.86 -8.51 -24.26
CA ASP A 174 -18.27 -9.73 -24.81
C ASP A 174 -16.73 -9.61 -24.78
N PRO A 175 -16.05 -10.30 -23.86
CA PRO A 175 -14.60 -10.22 -23.74
C PRO A 175 -13.86 -10.77 -24.97
N ALA A 176 -14.51 -11.56 -25.83
CA ALA A 176 -13.93 -12.01 -27.10
C ALA A 176 -13.98 -10.93 -28.19
N HIS A 177 -14.83 -9.92 -28.06
CA HIS A 177 -15.11 -8.91 -29.08
C HIS A 177 -15.13 -7.49 -28.49
N VAL A 178 -14.04 -7.11 -27.84
CA VAL A 178 -13.88 -5.77 -27.27
C VAL A 178 -13.82 -4.71 -28.38
N THR A 179 -14.68 -3.70 -28.32
CA THR A 179 -14.68 -2.56 -29.24
C THR A 179 -14.67 -1.25 -28.47
N TYR A 180 -14.05 -0.20 -29.02
CA TYR A 180 -13.98 1.08 -28.33
C TYR A 180 -13.98 2.29 -29.25
N ARG A 181 -14.19 3.46 -28.63
CA ARG A 181 -14.17 4.77 -29.27
C ARG A 181 -13.55 5.82 -28.34
N HIS A 182 -12.61 6.58 -28.88
CA HIS A 182 -12.04 7.75 -28.19
C HIS A 182 -12.97 8.97 -28.31
N VAL A 183 -13.03 9.76 -27.25
CA VAL A 183 -13.80 11.00 -27.13
C VAL A 183 -12.89 12.06 -26.52
N GLN A 184 -12.70 13.18 -27.23
CA GLN A 184 -11.86 14.28 -26.77
C GLN A 184 -12.54 15.05 -25.65
N LEU A 185 -11.82 15.33 -24.56
CA LEU A 185 -12.32 16.22 -23.50
C LEU A 185 -12.08 17.68 -23.91
N VAL A 186 -13.11 18.51 -23.75
CA VAL A 186 -13.08 19.93 -24.13
C VAL A 186 -13.66 20.81 -23.03
N ALA A 187 -13.28 22.08 -23.03
CA ALA A 187 -13.91 23.13 -22.24
C ALA A 187 -14.30 24.29 -23.16
N LEU A 188 -15.23 25.14 -22.72
CA LEU A 188 -15.49 26.39 -23.42
C LEU A 188 -14.30 27.34 -23.25
N ASP A 189 -13.94 28.05 -24.31
CA ASP A 189 -12.97 29.15 -24.26
C ASP A 189 -13.41 30.24 -23.28
N ASP A 190 -12.51 31.11 -22.82
CA ASP A 190 -12.84 32.10 -21.78
C ASP A 190 -14.03 33.01 -22.15
N ALA A 191 -14.21 33.29 -23.44
CA ALA A 191 -15.33 34.07 -23.95
C ALA A 191 -16.66 33.29 -23.96
N GLY A 192 -16.63 31.96 -23.91
CA GLY A 192 -17.80 31.09 -24.03
C GLY A 192 -18.39 31.03 -25.44
N GLY A 193 -17.66 31.53 -26.44
CA GLY A 193 -18.11 31.61 -27.83
C GLY A 193 -17.65 30.41 -28.66
N ASN A 194 -16.68 29.64 -28.16
CA ASN A 194 -16.18 28.42 -28.80
C ASN A 194 -15.73 27.40 -27.74
N PHE A 195 -15.30 26.22 -28.17
CA PHE A 195 -14.70 25.19 -27.31
C PHE A 195 -13.29 24.84 -27.76
N VAL A 196 -12.46 24.48 -26.80
CA VAL A 196 -11.04 24.15 -26.95
C VAL A 196 -10.74 22.84 -26.22
N PRO A 197 -9.70 22.09 -26.61
CA PRO A 197 -9.31 20.91 -25.85
C PRO A 197 -8.88 21.35 -24.44
N ILE A 198 -9.17 20.52 -23.46
CA ILE A 198 -8.50 20.64 -22.16
C ILE A 198 -7.02 20.38 -22.41
N VAL A 199 -6.14 21.22 -21.84
CA VAL A 199 -4.69 21.19 -22.00
C VAL A 199 -4.01 21.20 -20.63
N GLN A 200 -2.72 20.85 -20.60
CA GLN A 200 -1.95 20.68 -19.35
C GLN A 200 -2.56 19.65 -18.37
N GLY A 201 -3.42 18.78 -18.90
CA GLY A 201 -4.03 17.70 -18.17
C GLY A 201 -3.27 16.38 -18.33
N HIS A 202 -3.51 15.47 -17.40
CA HIS A 202 -2.94 14.13 -17.33
C HIS A 202 -4.03 13.05 -17.20
N ALA A 203 -5.28 13.42 -16.95
CA ALA A 203 -6.40 12.52 -16.69
C ALA A 203 -6.08 11.40 -15.67
N HIS A 204 -5.43 11.75 -14.56
CA HIS A 204 -4.89 10.84 -13.55
C HIS A 204 -5.93 9.86 -13.00
N GLY A 205 -6.94 10.37 -12.28
CA GLY A 205 -8.06 9.61 -11.74
C GLY A 205 -9.33 9.89 -12.51
N VAL A 206 -10.05 8.84 -12.91
CA VAL A 206 -11.34 8.94 -13.60
C VAL A 206 -12.37 8.16 -12.80
N VAL A 207 -13.53 8.76 -12.51
CA VAL A 207 -14.59 8.14 -11.73
C VAL A 207 -15.95 8.37 -12.38
N TRP A 208 -16.68 7.28 -12.64
CA TRP A 208 -18.03 7.33 -13.17
C TRP A 208 -19.05 7.09 -12.07
N SER A 209 -19.82 8.14 -11.73
CA SER A 209 -20.91 8.05 -10.77
C SER A 209 -22.22 8.56 -11.36
N GLY A 210 -23.23 7.71 -11.44
CA GLY A 210 -24.51 8.06 -12.06
C GLY A 210 -24.36 8.48 -13.53
N SER A 211 -24.69 9.74 -13.84
CA SER A 211 -24.47 10.34 -15.17
C SER A 211 -23.16 11.11 -15.28
N LYS A 212 -22.43 11.27 -14.18
CA LYS A 212 -21.28 12.15 -14.09
C LYS A 212 -19.99 11.37 -14.28
N LEU A 213 -19.06 12.00 -14.96
CA LEU A 213 -17.68 11.56 -15.04
C LEU A 213 -16.81 12.63 -14.38
N TYR A 214 -16.06 12.23 -13.36
CA TYR A 214 -15.07 13.06 -12.69
C TYR A 214 -13.70 12.71 -13.26
N VAL A 215 -12.92 13.72 -13.62
CA VAL A 215 -11.56 13.55 -14.16
C VAL A 215 -10.62 14.46 -13.39
N ALA A 216 -9.58 13.88 -12.79
CA ALA A 216 -8.50 14.63 -12.15
C ALA A 216 -7.49 15.09 -13.20
N SER A 217 -7.83 16.16 -13.94
CA SER A 217 -7.03 16.60 -15.07
C SER A 217 -5.65 17.12 -14.66
N THR A 218 -5.58 18.03 -13.69
CA THR A 218 -4.31 18.63 -13.22
C THR A 218 -3.85 18.10 -11.85
N GLY A 219 -4.57 17.13 -11.27
CA GLY A 219 -4.35 16.63 -9.91
C GLY A 219 -4.76 17.59 -8.78
N SER A 220 -4.90 18.88 -9.03
CA SER A 220 -5.32 19.92 -8.06
C SER A 220 -6.84 20.06 -7.88
N GLY A 221 -7.62 19.19 -8.52
CA GLY A 221 -9.08 19.24 -8.54
C GLY A 221 -9.68 18.20 -9.47
N LEU A 222 -10.99 18.29 -9.69
CA LEU A 222 -11.76 17.41 -10.56
C LEU A 222 -12.56 18.24 -11.57
N ASP A 223 -12.35 18.00 -12.86
CA ASP A 223 -13.30 18.41 -13.89
C ASP A 223 -14.47 17.42 -13.93
N VAL A 224 -15.67 17.94 -14.21
CA VAL A 224 -16.92 17.17 -14.19
C VAL A 224 -17.60 17.25 -15.54
N PHE A 225 -17.95 16.10 -16.08
CA PHE A 225 -18.62 15.94 -17.36
C PHE A 225 -19.96 15.20 -17.18
N ASP A 226 -20.88 15.36 -18.14
CA ASP A 226 -22.15 14.63 -18.17
C ASP A 226 -22.18 13.65 -19.34
N LEU A 227 -22.26 12.36 -19.03
CA LEU A 227 -22.27 11.27 -20.01
C LEU A 227 -23.57 11.21 -20.84
N ASN A 228 -24.57 12.05 -20.54
CA ASN A 228 -25.75 12.25 -21.39
C ASN A 228 -25.63 13.43 -22.35
N ASP A 229 -24.51 14.16 -22.33
CA ASP A 229 -24.39 15.44 -23.03
C ASP A 229 -23.05 15.60 -23.74
N LEU A 230 -22.90 14.81 -24.80
CA LEU A 230 -21.76 14.85 -25.70
C LEU A 230 -22.14 15.60 -26.98
N TRP A 231 -21.15 16.13 -27.68
CA TRP A 231 -21.37 16.73 -28.98
C TRP A 231 -20.77 15.86 -30.08
N LYS A 232 -21.51 15.66 -31.16
CA LYS A 232 -21.02 14.99 -32.37
C LYS A 232 -20.36 15.99 -33.30
N MET A 233 -19.16 15.66 -33.75
CA MET A 233 -18.33 16.50 -34.60
C MET A 233 -18.52 16.16 -36.07
N ASP A 234 -18.23 17.14 -36.92
CA ASP A 234 -17.98 16.90 -38.34
C ASP A 234 -16.71 16.07 -38.47
N THR A 235 -16.77 15.01 -39.27
CA THR A 235 -15.67 14.06 -39.48
C THR A 235 -14.87 14.40 -40.75
N THR A 236 -14.93 15.64 -41.21
CA THR A 236 -13.98 16.15 -42.23
C THR A 236 -12.54 16.03 -41.75
N SER A 237 -11.58 16.04 -42.67
CA SER A 237 -10.13 15.95 -42.36
C SER A 237 -9.56 17.19 -41.65
N ASP A 238 -10.40 17.99 -41.01
CA ASP A 238 -10.03 19.18 -40.25
C ASP A 238 -9.49 18.75 -38.87
N THR A 239 -8.28 19.19 -38.54
CA THR A 239 -7.59 18.84 -37.29
C THR A 239 -7.79 19.89 -36.20
N SER A 240 -8.62 20.92 -36.44
CA SER A 240 -8.98 21.91 -35.41
C SER A 240 -9.94 21.33 -34.37
N VAL A 241 -10.05 22.03 -33.24
CA VAL A 241 -11.08 21.82 -32.23
C VAL A 241 -11.86 23.11 -32.09
N GLY A 242 -13.19 23.02 -32.12
CA GLY A 242 -14.09 24.16 -32.03
C GLY A 242 -14.99 24.31 -33.25
N LEU A 243 -15.74 25.41 -33.27
CA LEU A 243 -16.56 25.83 -34.41
C LEU A 243 -15.71 26.59 -35.44
N ASP A 244 -15.87 26.25 -36.71
CA ASP A 244 -15.31 27.02 -37.83
C ASP A 244 -16.19 28.25 -38.18
N GLY A 245 -15.74 29.08 -39.12
CA GLY A 245 -16.47 30.28 -39.55
C GLY A 245 -17.82 30.01 -40.23
N SER A 246 -18.14 28.74 -40.53
CA SER A 246 -19.45 28.29 -41.04
C SER A 246 -20.35 27.67 -39.95
N GLY A 247 -19.85 27.58 -38.71
CA GLY A 247 -20.55 26.97 -37.58
C GLY A 247 -20.45 25.44 -37.53
N ARG A 248 -19.55 24.82 -38.31
CA ARG A 248 -19.31 23.36 -38.23
C ARG A 248 -18.37 23.06 -37.06
N ALA A 249 -18.69 22.03 -36.30
CA ALA A 249 -17.96 21.64 -35.09
C ALA A 249 -16.89 20.58 -35.40
N HIS A 250 -15.66 20.85 -35.02
CA HIS A 250 -14.50 19.98 -35.25
C HIS A 250 -13.91 19.47 -33.92
N GLY A 251 -13.41 18.24 -33.91
CA GLY A 251 -12.90 17.56 -32.72
C GLY A 251 -11.50 16.95 -32.89
N ASN A 252 -10.67 17.51 -33.77
CA ASN A 252 -9.33 17.00 -34.08
C ASN A 252 -9.34 15.49 -34.39
N GLY A 253 -10.11 15.09 -35.40
CA GLY A 253 -10.27 13.69 -35.81
C GLY A 253 -11.19 12.84 -34.91
N HIS A 254 -11.64 13.34 -33.76
CA HIS A 254 -12.60 12.63 -32.92
C HIS A 254 -14.04 12.88 -33.40
N THR A 255 -14.82 11.80 -33.50
CA THR A 255 -16.25 11.88 -33.87
C THR A 255 -17.11 12.53 -32.78
N TYR A 256 -16.66 12.47 -31.53
CA TYR A 256 -17.36 13.04 -30.38
C TYR A 256 -16.39 13.80 -29.49
N VAL A 257 -16.91 14.87 -28.89
CA VAL A 257 -16.25 15.60 -27.79
C VAL A 257 -17.17 15.60 -26.57
N LEU A 258 -16.57 15.67 -25.38
CA LEU A 258 -17.27 15.73 -24.10
C LEU A 258 -16.95 17.05 -23.40
N PRO A 259 -17.90 17.99 -23.32
CA PRO A 259 -17.66 19.31 -22.73
C PRO A 259 -17.69 19.27 -21.20
N ARG A 260 -16.74 19.97 -20.57
CA ARG A 260 -16.74 20.19 -19.12
C ARG A 260 -18.01 20.95 -18.71
N GLN A 261 -18.74 20.37 -17.75
CA GLN A 261 -19.97 20.95 -17.21
C GLN A 261 -19.84 21.41 -15.75
N GLY A 262 -18.74 21.10 -15.09
CA GLY A 262 -18.46 21.56 -13.74
C GLY A 262 -17.00 21.36 -13.39
N SER A 263 -16.60 21.92 -12.26
CA SER A 263 -15.28 21.67 -11.69
C SER A 263 -15.32 21.78 -10.17
N TYR A 264 -14.39 21.07 -9.53
CA TYR A 264 -14.11 21.12 -8.10
C TYR A 264 -12.63 21.43 -7.90
N GLY A 265 -12.31 22.51 -7.19
CA GLY A 265 -10.93 22.85 -6.82
C GLY A 265 -10.69 22.66 -5.33
N TYR A 266 -9.48 22.27 -4.91
CA TYR A 266 -9.16 22.19 -3.48
C TYR A 266 -9.29 23.54 -2.75
N THR A 267 -9.89 23.50 -1.57
CA THR A 267 -9.94 24.65 -0.65
C THR A 267 -8.69 24.68 0.23
N GLY A 268 -7.97 25.81 0.27
CA GLY A 268 -6.72 25.98 1.06
C GLY A 268 -5.88 27.14 0.51
N ALA A 269 -4.72 27.46 1.11
CA ALA A 269 -3.77 28.47 0.59
C ALA A 269 -2.64 27.80 -0.23
N GLY A 270 -2.09 28.49 -1.25
CA GLY A 270 -0.97 28.02 -2.10
C GLY A 270 -1.31 27.96 -3.60
N ASP A 271 -0.27 27.89 -4.45
CA ASP A 271 -0.38 27.69 -5.91
C ASP A 271 0.02 26.25 -6.26
N GLY A 272 -0.82 25.53 -7.00
CA GLY A 272 -0.52 24.17 -7.48
C GLY A 272 -0.68 23.05 -6.44
N CYS A 273 -0.17 21.87 -6.81
CA CYS A 273 -0.08 20.67 -5.98
C CYS A 273 1.34 20.59 -5.37
N GLY A 274 1.49 20.54 -4.03
CA GLY A 274 2.77 20.56 -3.26
C GLY A 274 3.07 21.92 -2.55
N SER A 275 3.59 22.03 -1.32
CA SER A 275 4.64 21.30 -0.59
C SER A 275 4.31 21.02 0.90
N TYR A 276 4.86 19.91 1.42
CA TYR A 276 4.50 19.16 2.64
C TYR A 276 4.78 19.79 4.02
N ALA A 277 4.80 21.12 4.15
CA ALA A 277 5.01 21.78 5.45
C ALA A 277 4.01 22.90 5.75
N GLY A 278 3.17 22.71 6.77
CA GLY A 278 2.67 23.81 7.61
C GLY A 278 1.24 24.35 7.42
N VAL A 279 0.36 23.75 6.61
CA VAL A 279 -1.07 24.13 6.45
C VAL A 279 -1.87 22.83 6.14
N PRO A 280 -3.19 22.68 6.40
CA PRO A 280 -3.94 21.55 5.83
C PRO A 280 -3.72 21.52 4.31
N GLN A 281 -3.00 20.49 3.85
CA GLN A 281 -2.42 20.37 2.51
C GLN A 281 -3.50 20.21 1.43
N ARG A 282 -3.18 20.61 0.20
CA ARG A 282 -3.93 20.27 -1.02
C ARG A 282 -3.27 19.03 -1.67
N PRO A 283 -3.81 17.82 -1.50
CA PRO A 283 -3.17 16.62 -2.04
C PRO A 283 -3.28 16.54 -3.57
N CYS A 284 -2.25 16.01 -4.22
CA CYS A 284 -2.29 15.72 -5.66
C CYS A 284 -3.18 14.49 -5.89
N ILE A 285 -4.29 14.62 -6.61
CA ILE A 285 -5.11 13.47 -7.00
C ILE A 285 -4.39 12.74 -8.15
N THR A 286 -3.64 11.70 -7.81
CA THR A 286 -2.98 10.81 -8.79
C THR A 286 -3.86 9.62 -9.14
N SER A 287 -4.83 9.29 -8.30
CA SER A 287 -5.78 8.22 -8.55
C SER A 287 -7.11 8.47 -7.86
N ALA A 288 -8.17 7.88 -8.42
CA ALA A 288 -9.50 7.99 -7.87
C ALA A 288 -10.39 6.79 -8.24
N SER A 289 -11.28 6.39 -7.36
CA SER A 289 -12.29 5.35 -7.61
C SER A 289 -13.60 5.63 -6.88
N LEU A 290 -14.63 4.86 -7.20
CA LEU A 290 -15.93 4.92 -6.52
C LEU A 290 -16.05 3.79 -5.49
N ASP A 291 -16.39 4.12 -4.25
CA ASP A 291 -16.77 3.17 -3.21
C ASP A 291 -18.24 3.34 -2.82
N LEU A 292 -19.08 2.40 -3.25
CA LEU A 292 -20.49 2.29 -2.85
C LEU A 292 -20.74 1.14 -1.86
N THR A 293 -19.69 0.45 -1.42
CA THR A 293 -19.79 -0.83 -0.70
C THR A 293 -19.97 -0.66 0.80
N GLY A 294 -19.69 0.53 1.33
CA GLY A 294 -19.87 0.90 2.73
C GLY A 294 -21.17 1.67 3.00
N ALA A 295 -21.46 1.93 4.28
CA ALA A 295 -22.63 2.72 4.70
C ALA A 295 -22.57 4.19 4.26
N GLN A 296 -21.40 4.67 3.84
CA GLN A 296 -21.17 6.03 3.35
C GLN A 296 -20.54 5.96 1.95
N PRO A 297 -21.35 6.10 0.89
CA PRO A 297 -20.85 6.20 -0.48
C PRO A 297 -19.85 7.35 -0.62
N ALA A 298 -18.72 7.07 -1.25
CA ALA A 298 -17.67 8.06 -1.43
C ALA A 298 -16.93 7.89 -2.76
N LEU A 299 -16.47 9.01 -3.30
CA LEU A 299 -15.33 9.03 -4.21
C LEU A 299 -14.07 8.93 -3.35
N VAL A 300 -13.19 7.96 -3.64
CA VAL A 300 -11.94 7.73 -2.93
C VAL A 300 -10.80 8.24 -3.80
N THR A 301 -10.03 9.22 -3.32
CA THR A 301 -8.82 9.70 -4.01
C THR A 301 -7.58 9.27 -3.25
N ALA A 302 -6.49 9.01 -3.94
CA ALA A 302 -5.17 8.90 -3.32
C ALA A 302 -4.17 9.83 -4.00
N GLU A 303 -3.17 10.21 -3.23
CA GLU A 303 -1.99 10.94 -3.69
C GLU A 303 -0.82 9.99 -3.88
N GLY A 304 -0.03 10.25 -4.91
CA GLY A 304 1.22 9.55 -5.19
C GLY A 304 2.32 10.59 -5.41
N ASP A 305 3.34 10.58 -4.54
CA ASP A 305 4.61 11.23 -4.85
C ASP A 305 5.54 10.16 -5.43
N PRO A 306 5.79 10.14 -6.76
CA PRO A 306 6.68 9.15 -7.37
C PRO A 306 8.16 9.41 -7.05
N TYR A 307 8.50 10.51 -6.37
CA TYR A 307 9.88 10.97 -6.19
C TYR A 307 10.41 10.88 -4.76
N LYS A 308 9.63 10.32 -3.84
CA LYS A 308 10.07 10.06 -2.46
C LYS A 308 10.19 8.57 -2.22
N VAL A 309 11.17 8.17 -1.41
CA VAL A 309 11.50 6.79 -1.01
C VAL A 309 11.79 6.74 0.48
N GLU A 310 11.80 5.54 1.06
CA GLU A 310 11.60 5.22 2.49
C GLU A 310 12.38 6.07 3.52
N GLY A 311 13.60 6.54 3.21
CA GLY A 311 14.37 7.45 4.08
C GLY A 311 13.74 8.84 4.27
N GLU A 312 12.83 9.23 3.39
CA GLU A 312 11.97 10.43 3.48
C GLU A 312 10.52 10.08 3.86
N PHE A 313 10.15 8.79 3.93
CA PHE A 313 8.82 8.31 4.33
C PHE A 313 8.66 8.03 5.82
N GLY A 314 9.66 8.34 6.66
CA GLY A 314 9.48 8.35 8.12
C GLY A 314 8.36 9.31 8.60
N ARG A 315 7.84 10.20 7.73
CA ARG A 315 6.70 11.10 8.00
C ARG A 315 5.84 11.51 6.78
N ALA A 316 6.17 11.14 5.55
CA ALA A 316 5.38 11.54 4.38
C ALA A 316 4.26 10.51 4.11
N THR A 317 3.05 10.86 4.51
CA THR A 317 1.86 10.02 4.31
C THR A 317 1.13 10.46 3.05
N ALA A 318 0.98 9.58 2.05
CA ALA A 318 0.11 9.83 0.92
C ALA A 318 -1.36 9.81 1.40
N PRO A 319 -2.08 10.95 1.41
CA PRO A 319 -3.45 10.96 1.86
C PRO A 319 -4.35 10.16 0.92
N VAL A 320 -5.07 9.20 1.48
CA VAL A 320 -6.27 8.64 0.89
C VAL A 320 -7.45 9.40 1.48
N VAL A 321 -8.24 10.07 0.64
CA VAL A 321 -9.35 10.93 1.07
C VAL A 321 -10.66 10.40 0.53
N ARG A 322 -11.69 10.38 1.37
CA ARG A 322 -13.05 9.97 1.00
C ARG A 322 -13.95 11.18 0.93
N TRP A 323 -14.47 11.44 -0.27
CA TRP A 323 -15.38 12.54 -0.56
C TRP A 323 -16.82 12.02 -0.63
N PRO A 324 -17.72 12.50 0.23
CA PRO A 324 -19.09 11.99 0.27
C PRO A 324 -19.81 12.26 -1.05
N ILE A 325 -20.46 11.24 -1.60
CA ILE A 325 -21.17 11.32 -2.87
C ILE A 325 -22.62 10.81 -2.72
N ASP A 326 -23.53 11.38 -3.49
CA ASP A 326 -24.87 10.82 -3.65
C ASP A 326 -24.80 9.63 -4.64
N PRO A 327 -25.10 8.40 -4.21
CA PRO A 327 -24.98 7.21 -5.06
C PRO A 327 -26.04 7.15 -6.17
N VAL A 328 -27.10 7.95 -6.10
CA VAL A 328 -28.18 7.98 -7.10
C VAL A 328 -27.90 9.05 -8.15
N THR A 329 -27.63 10.28 -7.72
CA THR A 329 -27.39 11.39 -8.67
C THR A 329 -25.96 11.41 -9.18
N GLY A 330 -25.03 10.77 -8.46
CA GLY A 330 -23.60 10.77 -8.76
C GLY A 330 -22.93 12.11 -8.52
N VAL A 331 -23.48 12.93 -7.61
CA VAL A 331 -22.98 14.29 -7.30
C VAL A 331 -22.35 14.31 -5.92
N LEU A 332 -21.16 14.92 -5.79
CA LEU A 332 -20.51 15.14 -4.49
C LEU A 332 -21.43 15.94 -3.56
N LYS A 333 -21.50 15.54 -2.29
CA LYS A 333 -22.37 16.17 -1.29
C LYS A 333 -21.73 17.46 -0.80
N ALA A 334 -22.13 18.57 -1.41
CA ALA A 334 -21.71 19.91 -1.01
C ALA A 334 -22.69 20.55 -0.01
N ASP A 335 -22.20 21.47 0.81
CA ASP A 335 -23.02 22.37 1.62
C ASP A 335 -23.65 23.49 0.77
N ALA A 336 -24.41 24.38 1.42
CA ALA A 336 -25.09 25.50 0.75
C ALA A 336 -24.14 26.50 0.04
N SER A 337 -22.85 26.50 0.38
CA SER A 337 -21.82 27.32 -0.27
C SER A 337 -21.15 26.61 -1.46
N GLY A 338 -21.52 25.36 -1.73
CA GLY A 338 -20.88 24.54 -2.75
C GLY A 338 -19.57 23.88 -2.28
N ARG A 339 -19.27 23.92 -0.97
CA ARG A 339 -18.10 23.26 -0.39
C ARG A 339 -18.42 21.80 -0.06
N VAL A 340 -17.58 20.88 -0.52
CA VAL A 340 -17.58 19.47 -0.14
C VAL A 340 -16.50 19.27 0.92
N ALA A 341 -16.88 18.86 2.12
CA ALA A 341 -15.94 18.46 3.16
C ALA A 341 -15.57 16.98 2.98
N ALA A 342 -14.30 16.62 3.21
CA ALA A 342 -13.90 15.22 3.27
C ALA A 342 -14.64 14.51 4.42
N ALA A 343 -15.13 13.30 4.17
CA ALA A 343 -15.78 12.47 5.19
C ALA A 343 -14.75 11.72 6.04
N GLU A 344 -13.68 11.25 5.41
CA GLU A 344 -12.58 10.54 6.07
C GLU A 344 -11.27 10.86 5.35
N ALA A 345 -10.17 10.81 6.08
CA ALA A 345 -8.83 10.88 5.53
C ALA A 345 -7.91 9.86 6.20
N PHE A 346 -7.00 9.29 5.42
CA PHE A 346 -6.04 8.30 5.88
C PHE A 346 -4.65 8.64 5.38
N ALA A 347 -3.67 8.47 6.23
CA ALA A 347 -2.27 8.42 5.90
C ALA A 347 -1.93 7.02 5.37
N SER A 348 -1.61 6.91 4.07
CA SER A 348 -1.02 5.69 3.50
C SER A 348 0.51 5.74 3.62
N PRO A 349 1.16 4.67 4.07
CA PRO A 349 2.62 4.55 4.04
C PRO A 349 3.16 4.17 2.65
N MET A 350 2.28 3.96 1.66
CA MET A 350 2.67 3.67 0.27
C MET A 350 2.86 4.97 -0.52
N GLY A 351 4.12 5.31 -0.83
CA GLY A 351 4.47 6.32 -1.83
C GLY A 351 4.26 5.82 -3.27
N GLY A 352 4.24 6.73 -4.24
CA GLY A 352 4.05 6.38 -5.66
C GLY A 352 2.72 5.68 -5.98
N ALA A 353 1.70 5.83 -5.13
CA ALA A 353 0.38 5.23 -5.37
C ALA A 353 -0.28 5.86 -6.61
N GLN A 354 -0.51 5.04 -7.63
CA GLN A 354 -1.13 5.47 -8.89
C GLN A 354 -2.53 4.86 -9.11
N GLY A 355 -3.00 4.07 -8.15
CA GLY A 355 -4.32 3.47 -8.20
C GLY A 355 -4.81 3.14 -6.81
N ILE A 356 -6.10 3.40 -6.60
CA ILE A 356 -6.79 3.17 -5.34
C ILE A 356 -8.17 2.61 -5.64
N ALA A 357 -8.55 1.54 -4.94
CA ALA A 357 -9.91 1.04 -4.90
C ALA A 357 -10.27 0.65 -3.47
N MET A 358 -11.55 0.74 -3.10
CA MET A 358 -12.00 0.40 -1.75
C MET A 358 -13.23 -0.50 -1.79
N ASN A 359 -13.25 -1.50 -0.92
CA ASN A 359 -14.37 -2.42 -0.73
C ASN A 359 -14.50 -2.75 0.76
N LYS A 360 -15.65 -2.46 1.36
CA LYS A 360 -16.00 -2.81 2.75
C LYS A 360 -14.91 -2.44 3.77
N GLY A 361 -14.33 -1.26 3.64
CA GLY A 361 -13.28 -0.78 4.56
C GLY A 361 -11.85 -1.23 4.23
N ARG A 362 -11.66 -2.01 3.15
CA ARG A 362 -10.33 -2.47 2.69
C ARG A 362 -9.91 -1.72 1.44
N PHE A 363 -8.68 -1.22 1.44
CA PHE A 363 -8.05 -0.62 0.27
C PHE A 363 -7.34 -1.68 -0.56
N THR A 364 -7.40 -1.53 -1.88
CA THR A 364 -6.40 -2.05 -2.79
C THR A 364 -5.66 -0.86 -3.38
N ILE A 365 -4.32 -0.92 -3.38
CA ILE A 365 -3.45 0.17 -3.82
C ILE A 365 -2.52 -0.40 -4.90
N SER A 366 -2.33 0.31 -6.02
CA SER A 366 -1.23 0.03 -6.95
C SER A 366 -0.07 0.96 -6.67
N GLY A 367 1.15 0.45 -6.78
CA GLY A 367 2.37 1.23 -6.54
C GLY A 367 3.65 0.43 -6.80
N PRO A 368 4.83 1.06 -6.70
CA PRO A 368 6.10 0.40 -6.95
C PRO A 368 6.33 -0.78 -6.00
N CYS A 369 6.77 -1.92 -6.54
CA CYS A 369 7.09 -3.11 -5.74
C CYS A 369 8.17 -2.84 -4.67
N PRO A 370 8.13 -3.46 -3.47
CA PRO A 370 8.99 -3.07 -2.34
C PRO A 370 10.49 -3.25 -2.61
N GLU A 371 10.87 -4.27 -3.37
CA GLU A 371 12.27 -4.50 -3.79
C GLU A 371 12.83 -3.41 -4.74
N PHE A 372 11.98 -2.51 -5.24
CA PHE A 372 12.34 -1.39 -6.11
C PHE A 372 12.19 -0.03 -5.43
N VAL A 373 12.14 0.03 -4.09
CA VAL A 373 12.23 1.27 -3.29
C VAL A 373 13.66 1.57 -2.77
N PRO A 374 14.77 1.53 -3.54
CA PRO A 374 16.06 2.05 -3.05
C PRO A 374 16.13 3.57 -2.87
N ALA A 375 16.99 4.02 -1.94
CA ALA A 375 17.37 5.43 -1.68
C ALA A 375 18.12 6.14 -2.85
N GLU A 376 18.40 5.40 -3.93
CA GLU A 376 19.22 5.81 -5.08
C GLU A 376 18.39 6.11 -6.35
N HIS A 377 17.05 6.17 -6.23
CA HIS A 377 16.16 6.79 -7.23
C HIS A 377 16.29 8.33 -7.29
N GLN A 378 17.51 8.85 -7.19
CA GLN A 378 17.81 10.29 -7.14
C GLN A 378 17.87 10.95 -8.52
N ASP A 379 17.77 10.19 -9.63
CA ASP A 379 17.66 10.78 -10.97
C ASP A 379 16.33 10.42 -11.66
N PRO A 380 15.28 11.25 -11.50
CA PRO A 380 13.98 11.10 -12.14
C PRO A 380 13.98 11.15 -13.67
N LYS A 381 15.15 11.37 -14.30
CA LYS A 381 15.32 11.35 -15.76
C LYS A 381 15.82 10.03 -16.33
N THR A 382 16.12 9.03 -15.48
CA THR A 382 16.81 7.80 -15.93
C THR A 382 16.05 6.50 -15.66
N VAL A 383 15.11 6.48 -14.71
CA VAL A 383 14.27 5.31 -14.43
C VAL A 383 12.92 5.51 -15.10
N HIS A 384 12.79 5.00 -16.33
CA HIS A 384 11.51 4.83 -16.99
C HIS A 384 11.02 3.40 -16.73
N ASN A 385 9.75 3.25 -16.34
CA ASN A 385 9.07 1.97 -16.12
C ASN A 385 9.49 1.24 -14.83
N PHE A 386 8.68 1.37 -13.77
CA PHE A 386 8.88 0.68 -12.50
C PHE A 386 8.00 -0.56 -12.40
N GLU A 387 8.59 -1.63 -11.88
CA GLU A 387 7.85 -2.83 -11.50
C GLU A 387 6.79 -2.45 -10.47
N ASN A 388 5.55 -2.81 -10.75
CA ASN A 388 4.39 -2.38 -9.98
C ASN A 388 3.73 -3.59 -9.32
N CYS A 389 3.12 -3.34 -8.18
CA CYS A 389 2.54 -4.35 -7.31
C CYS A 389 1.16 -3.88 -6.85
N LEU A 390 0.28 -4.86 -6.62
CA LEU A 390 -0.98 -4.63 -5.92
C LEU A 390 -0.78 -4.87 -4.44
N TYR A 391 -1.31 -3.99 -3.62
CA TYR A 391 -1.27 -4.04 -2.17
C TYR A 391 -2.65 -4.00 -1.58
N HIS A 392 -2.80 -4.53 -0.38
CA HIS A 392 -4.01 -4.34 0.41
C HIS A 392 -3.70 -3.88 1.83
N ALA A 393 -4.64 -3.13 2.40
CA ALA A 393 -4.62 -2.73 3.79
C ALA A 393 -6.02 -2.39 4.30
N ARG A 394 -6.22 -2.50 5.61
CA ARG A 394 -7.33 -1.85 6.31
C ARG A 394 -6.77 -0.69 7.16
N PRO A 395 -7.61 0.30 7.53
CA PRO A 395 -7.21 1.29 8.53
C PRO A 395 -6.70 0.59 9.80
N GLY A 396 -5.49 0.94 10.25
CA GLY A 396 -4.82 0.36 11.42
C GLY A 396 -4.06 -0.95 11.14
N GLU A 397 -4.00 -1.43 9.90
CA GLU A 397 -3.21 -2.61 9.53
C GLU A 397 -1.98 -2.27 8.68
N PRO A 398 -0.89 -3.04 8.80
CA PRO A 398 0.26 -2.95 7.89
C PRO A 398 -0.17 -3.17 6.43
N VAL A 399 0.50 -2.49 5.49
CA VAL A 399 0.24 -2.73 4.07
C VAL A 399 0.88 -4.05 3.65
N ARG A 400 0.11 -4.88 2.96
CA ARG A 400 0.54 -6.19 2.49
C ARG A 400 0.59 -6.26 0.99
N LEU A 401 1.63 -6.92 0.48
CA LEU A 401 1.73 -7.23 -0.93
C LEU A 401 0.67 -8.28 -1.27
N ILE A 402 -0.20 -8.00 -2.23
CA ILE A 402 -1.08 -9.01 -2.82
C ILE A 402 -0.26 -9.82 -3.80
N THR A 403 0.24 -9.15 -4.84
CA THR A 403 0.95 -9.78 -5.95
C THR A 403 1.66 -8.74 -6.81
N ARG A 404 2.59 -9.20 -7.64
CA ARG A 404 3.21 -8.41 -8.70
C ARG A 404 2.22 -8.17 -9.84
N ALA A 405 2.30 -7.00 -10.46
CA ALA A 405 1.34 -6.55 -11.46
C ALA A 405 2.07 -5.99 -12.70
N PRO A 406 1.34 -5.64 -13.78
CA PRO A 406 1.94 -5.02 -14.95
C PRO A 406 2.71 -3.74 -14.59
N VAL A 407 3.81 -3.52 -15.29
CA VAL A 407 4.72 -2.37 -15.08
C VAL A 407 3.95 -1.05 -15.30
N ASN A 408 4.19 -0.05 -14.45
CA ASN A 408 3.45 1.22 -14.36
C ASN A 408 1.92 1.02 -14.35
N LEU A 409 1.44 0.20 -13.42
CA LEU A 409 0.01 0.08 -13.15
C LEU A 409 -0.53 1.41 -12.62
N GLU A 410 -1.58 1.90 -13.27
CA GLU A 410 -2.23 3.17 -12.93
C GLU A 410 -3.51 2.90 -12.12
N ASN A 411 -4.63 3.50 -12.54
CA ASN A 411 -5.84 3.56 -11.74
C ASN A 411 -6.56 2.20 -11.59
N LEU A 412 -7.28 2.06 -10.48
CA LEU A 412 -8.05 0.86 -10.13
C LEU A 412 -9.55 1.16 -10.10
N SER A 413 -10.37 0.18 -10.49
CA SER A 413 -11.84 0.28 -10.48
C SER A 413 -12.45 -1.00 -9.93
N TYR A 414 -13.34 -0.91 -8.94
CA TYR A 414 -13.97 -2.08 -8.31
C TYR A 414 -15.44 -2.22 -8.70
N TRP A 415 -15.80 -3.40 -9.22
CA TRP A 415 -17.15 -3.73 -9.64
C TRP A 415 -17.78 -4.72 -8.63
N PRO A 416 -18.63 -4.25 -7.70
CA PRO A 416 -19.13 -5.07 -6.60
C PRO A 416 -20.02 -6.25 -7.03
N ASP A 417 -20.84 -6.09 -8.07
CA ASP A 417 -21.80 -7.13 -8.48
C ASP A 417 -21.12 -8.37 -9.10
N SER A 418 -19.96 -8.19 -9.73
CA SER A 418 -19.16 -9.27 -10.30
C SER A 418 -17.93 -9.63 -9.47
N ASP A 419 -17.71 -8.92 -8.36
CA ASP A 419 -16.52 -8.99 -7.52
C ASP A 419 -15.21 -8.85 -8.32
N GLN A 420 -15.14 -7.87 -9.22
CA GLN A 420 -13.99 -7.67 -10.12
C GLN A 420 -13.21 -6.41 -9.78
N LEU A 421 -11.89 -6.53 -9.62
CA LEU A 421 -10.96 -5.41 -9.60
C LEU A 421 -10.37 -5.23 -11.00
N TRP A 422 -10.69 -4.12 -11.65
CA TRP A 422 -10.16 -3.72 -12.95
C TRP A 422 -8.97 -2.78 -12.80
N MET A 423 -8.02 -2.89 -13.71
CA MET A 423 -6.78 -2.12 -13.72
C MET A 423 -6.25 -1.93 -15.15
N LEU A 424 -5.41 -0.91 -15.34
CA LEU A 424 -4.69 -0.66 -16.58
C LEU A 424 -3.27 -0.21 -16.30
N ASN A 425 -2.37 -0.34 -17.28
CA ASN A 425 -1.02 0.20 -17.21
C ASN A 425 -0.68 1.08 -18.42
N GLU A 426 0.38 1.88 -18.30
CA GLU A 426 0.70 2.91 -19.29
C GLU A 426 1.85 2.59 -20.27
N VAL A 427 2.58 1.49 -20.06
CA VAL A 427 3.84 1.19 -20.78
C VAL A 427 3.61 0.99 -22.28
N PRO A 428 4.15 1.86 -23.16
CA PRO A 428 4.04 1.68 -24.61
C PRO A 428 4.59 0.32 -25.07
N GLY A 429 3.80 -0.40 -25.87
CA GLY A 429 4.10 -1.74 -26.36
C GLY A 429 3.87 -2.87 -25.36
N GLY A 430 3.33 -2.55 -24.18
CA GLY A 430 3.02 -3.50 -23.11
C GLY A 430 1.73 -3.15 -22.37
N ARG A 431 0.76 -2.51 -23.06
CA ARG A 431 -0.46 -1.99 -22.42
C ARG A 431 -1.54 -3.06 -22.32
N VAL A 432 -2.01 -3.27 -21.11
CA VAL A 432 -3.12 -4.16 -20.79
C VAL A 432 -4.22 -3.40 -20.06
N VAL A 433 -5.44 -3.86 -20.27
CA VAL A 433 -6.55 -3.63 -19.34
C VAL A 433 -6.98 -5.00 -18.87
N GLU A 434 -6.92 -5.23 -17.57
CA GLU A 434 -7.18 -6.53 -17.00
C GLU A 434 -8.01 -6.42 -15.73
N HIS A 435 -8.58 -7.55 -15.35
CA HIS A 435 -9.28 -7.70 -14.10
C HIS A 435 -8.97 -9.03 -13.45
N THR A 436 -9.13 -9.02 -12.14
CA THR A 436 -9.07 -10.18 -11.27
C THR A 436 -10.32 -10.18 -10.39
N PRO A 437 -10.66 -11.31 -9.74
CA PRO A 437 -11.53 -11.25 -8.57
C PRO A 437 -10.97 -10.23 -7.58
N TRP A 438 -11.83 -9.53 -6.84
CA TRP A 438 -11.37 -8.64 -5.77
C TRP A 438 -10.40 -9.41 -4.88
N PRO A 439 -9.18 -8.89 -4.67
CA PRO A 439 -8.16 -9.64 -3.96
C PRO A 439 -8.68 -10.09 -2.61
N GLY A 440 -8.80 -11.40 -2.40
CA GLY A 440 -9.07 -11.96 -1.08
C GLY A 440 -7.97 -11.54 -0.12
N GLU A 441 -8.26 -11.47 1.18
CA GLU A 441 -7.15 -11.49 2.14
C GLU A 441 -6.38 -12.78 1.87
N SER A 442 -5.06 -12.68 1.63
CA SER A 442 -4.22 -13.88 1.58
C SER A 442 -4.50 -14.65 2.86
N ALA A 443 -5.08 -15.85 2.75
CA ALA A 443 -5.40 -16.66 3.90
C ALA A 443 -4.11 -16.91 4.65
N ARG A 444 -3.96 -16.28 5.82
CA ARG A 444 -2.80 -16.51 6.68
C ARG A 444 -2.79 -18.00 7.00
N ALA A 445 -1.78 -18.70 6.53
CA ALA A 445 -1.51 -20.09 6.85
C ALA A 445 -0.40 -20.17 7.90
N GLY A 446 -0.45 -21.20 8.75
CA GLY A 446 0.48 -21.36 9.87
C GLY A 446 -0.03 -20.76 11.19
N MET A 447 0.91 -20.51 12.10
CA MET A 447 0.70 -19.96 13.44
C MET A 447 1.09 -18.48 13.48
N THR A 448 0.32 -17.70 14.24
CA THR A 448 0.52 -16.26 14.45
C THR A 448 0.41 -15.92 15.92
N GLY A 449 0.92 -14.75 16.33
CA GLY A 449 0.86 -14.31 17.72
C GLY A 449 1.59 -15.27 18.67
N LEU A 450 2.77 -15.73 18.26
CA LEU A 450 3.55 -16.69 19.05
C LEU A 450 4.09 -16.02 20.31
N THR A 451 4.02 -16.74 21.44
CA THR A 451 4.69 -16.33 22.69
C THR A 451 5.02 -17.56 23.52
N ALA A 452 5.95 -17.44 24.47
CA ALA A 452 6.41 -18.55 25.29
C ALA A 452 6.40 -18.23 26.78
N ALA A 453 6.01 -19.24 27.56
CA ALA A 453 6.10 -19.28 29.01
C ALA A 453 5.86 -20.73 29.48
N ASP A 454 5.99 -20.99 30.78
CA ASP A 454 5.66 -22.30 31.35
C ASP A 454 4.15 -22.40 31.67
N PHE A 455 3.34 -22.66 30.66
CA PHE A 455 1.88 -22.77 30.78
C PHE A 455 1.46 -24.09 31.42
N THR A 456 2.29 -25.12 31.31
CA THR A 456 2.05 -26.44 31.90
C THR A 456 2.45 -26.55 33.37
N GLY A 457 3.24 -25.61 33.90
CA GLY A 457 3.73 -25.58 35.27
C GLY A 457 4.79 -26.64 35.56
N ASP A 458 5.45 -27.19 34.53
CA ASP A 458 6.38 -28.31 34.67
C ASP A 458 7.86 -27.88 34.68
N GLY A 459 8.11 -26.57 34.68
CA GLY A 459 9.42 -25.93 34.67
C GLY A 459 10.02 -25.77 33.27
N LYS A 460 9.32 -26.17 32.21
CA LYS A 460 9.81 -26.08 30.82
C LYS A 460 9.05 -25.01 30.07
N LYS A 461 9.71 -24.39 29.09
CA LYS A 461 9.11 -23.32 28.29
C LYS A 461 8.25 -23.92 27.17
N ASP A 462 6.98 -23.59 27.20
CA ASP A 462 5.99 -23.94 26.19
C ASP A 462 5.85 -22.79 25.18
N VAL A 463 5.24 -23.08 24.03
CA VAL A 463 4.85 -22.06 23.04
C VAL A 463 3.33 -22.08 22.87
N VAL A 464 2.71 -20.91 22.80
CA VAL A 464 1.32 -20.78 22.32
C VAL A 464 1.29 -20.06 20.98
N GLY A 465 0.30 -20.39 20.14
CA GLY A 465 0.12 -19.76 18.83
C GLY A 465 -1.30 -19.87 18.31
N VAL A 466 -1.72 -18.87 17.54
CA VAL A 466 -3.04 -18.82 16.89
C VAL A 466 -2.93 -19.39 15.49
N GLU A 467 -3.64 -20.48 15.23
CA GLU A 467 -3.76 -21.06 13.89
C GLU A 467 -4.57 -20.12 13.00
N ALA A 468 -3.88 -19.49 12.05
CA ALA A 468 -4.40 -18.30 11.39
C ALA A 468 -5.60 -18.59 10.46
N THR A 469 -5.73 -19.84 9.99
CA THR A 469 -6.86 -20.28 9.16
C THR A 469 -8.13 -20.60 9.94
N THR A 470 -8.02 -20.96 11.22
CA THR A 470 -9.16 -21.42 12.04
C THR A 470 -9.45 -20.52 13.23
N GLY A 471 -8.51 -19.66 13.62
CA GLY A 471 -8.58 -18.85 14.84
C GLY A 471 -8.52 -19.69 16.11
N LYS A 472 -8.03 -20.93 16.07
CA LYS A 472 -7.81 -21.75 17.28
C LYS A 472 -6.51 -21.36 17.96
N LEU A 473 -6.51 -21.32 19.29
CA LEU A 473 -5.29 -21.17 20.09
C LEU A 473 -4.75 -22.54 20.45
N TRP A 474 -3.50 -22.79 20.10
CA TRP A 474 -2.77 -24.01 20.37
C TRP A 474 -1.65 -23.77 21.38
N LEU A 475 -1.51 -24.68 22.33
CA LEU A 475 -0.36 -24.82 23.22
C LEU A 475 0.53 -25.94 22.68
N TYR A 476 1.84 -25.71 22.67
CA TYR A 476 2.89 -26.64 22.29
C TYR A 476 3.76 -26.89 23.54
N PRO A 477 3.50 -27.97 24.30
CA PRO A 477 4.23 -28.25 25.53
C PRO A 477 5.72 -28.48 25.27
N GLY A 478 6.59 -27.81 26.02
CA GLY A 478 8.03 -27.91 25.91
C GLY A 478 8.57 -29.23 26.46
N THR A 479 9.58 -29.80 25.80
CA THR A 479 10.28 -30.99 26.30
C THR A 479 11.47 -30.65 27.19
N GLY A 480 11.87 -29.37 27.26
CA GLY A 480 13.08 -28.92 27.95
C GLY A 480 14.36 -29.42 27.27
N ARG A 481 14.28 -29.79 25.99
CA ARG A 481 15.40 -30.25 25.15
C ARG A 481 15.42 -29.51 23.81
N GLY A 482 14.78 -28.35 23.75
CA GLY A 482 14.65 -27.57 22.52
C GLY A 482 13.63 -28.12 21.53
N THR A 483 12.66 -28.94 21.97
CA THR A 483 11.58 -29.47 21.11
C THR A 483 10.23 -29.40 21.84
N PHE A 484 9.13 -29.67 21.12
CA PHE A 484 7.77 -29.67 21.66
C PHE A 484 7.10 -31.04 21.56
N GLY A 485 6.19 -31.31 22.49
CA GLY A 485 5.27 -32.44 22.44
C GLY A 485 4.04 -32.18 21.56
N ASP A 486 3.05 -33.06 21.66
CA ASP A 486 1.79 -32.92 20.92
C ASP A 486 1.05 -31.65 21.32
N ARG A 487 0.59 -30.89 20.32
CA ARG A 487 -0.13 -29.64 20.57
C ARG A 487 -1.50 -29.90 21.21
N VAL A 488 -1.90 -29.01 22.12
CA VAL A 488 -3.18 -29.03 22.83
C VAL A 488 -3.99 -27.81 22.42
N GLN A 489 -5.26 -28.00 22.01
CA GLN A 489 -6.14 -26.87 21.76
C GLN A 489 -6.56 -26.27 23.10
N ILE A 490 -6.27 -24.99 23.30
CA ILE A 490 -6.57 -24.28 24.55
C ILE A 490 -7.53 -23.10 24.35
N GLY A 491 -7.97 -22.86 23.11
CA GLY A 491 -8.92 -21.80 22.80
C GLY A 491 -9.53 -21.86 21.40
N SER A 492 -10.59 -21.08 21.19
CA SER A 492 -11.26 -20.84 19.89
C SER A 492 -11.63 -19.37 19.73
N GLY A 493 -11.73 -18.88 18.49
CA GLY A 493 -12.08 -17.48 18.20
C GLY A 493 -10.94 -16.47 18.43
N TRP A 494 -9.70 -16.92 18.53
CA TRP A 494 -8.52 -16.10 18.80
C TRP A 494 -8.03 -15.28 17.61
N GLY A 495 -8.59 -15.46 16.41
CA GLY A 495 -8.30 -14.62 15.25
C GLY A 495 -8.66 -13.13 15.43
N ALA A 496 -9.45 -12.79 16.47
CA ALA A 496 -9.75 -11.41 16.84
C ALA A 496 -8.65 -10.73 17.68
N MET A 497 -7.67 -11.49 18.19
CA MET A 497 -6.54 -10.99 18.96
C MET A 497 -5.37 -10.66 18.03
N GLY A 498 -4.73 -9.51 18.24
CA GLY A 498 -3.64 -9.01 17.38
C GLY A 498 -2.25 -9.35 17.91
N LYS A 499 -1.96 -8.94 19.15
CA LYS A 499 -0.64 -9.07 19.79
C LYS A 499 -0.74 -9.94 21.03
N ALA A 500 0.34 -10.65 21.37
CA ALA A 500 0.40 -11.52 22.53
C ALA A 500 1.76 -11.46 23.23
N ALA A 501 1.75 -11.59 24.55
CA ALA A 501 2.91 -11.81 25.39
C ALA A 501 2.54 -12.73 26.56
N ALA A 502 3.51 -13.36 27.20
CA ALA A 502 3.26 -14.31 28.27
C ALA A 502 4.21 -14.12 29.45
N GLY A 503 3.73 -14.43 30.65
CA GLY A 503 4.43 -14.25 31.92
C GLY A 503 3.46 -14.28 33.10
N ASP A 504 3.96 -14.31 34.33
CA ASP A 504 3.13 -14.25 35.55
C ASP A 504 2.63 -12.81 35.85
N PHE A 505 1.65 -12.36 35.09
CA PHE A 505 1.03 -11.02 35.22
C PHE A 505 0.03 -10.92 36.38
N THR A 506 -0.40 -12.05 36.93
CA THR A 506 -1.26 -12.12 38.11
C THR A 506 -0.46 -12.18 39.40
N GLY A 507 0.81 -12.60 39.35
CA GLY A 507 1.67 -12.79 40.50
C GLY A 507 1.37 -14.06 41.30
N ASP A 508 0.72 -15.05 40.68
CA ASP A 508 0.30 -16.30 41.32
C ASP A 508 1.28 -17.47 41.11
N GLY A 509 2.41 -17.19 40.43
CA GLY A 509 3.46 -18.15 40.12
C GLY A 509 3.19 -18.96 38.84
N LYS A 510 2.16 -18.63 38.06
CA LYS A 510 1.80 -19.35 36.84
C LYS A 510 1.89 -18.44 35.63
N ALA A 511 2.20 -19.02 34.48
CA ALA A 511 2.25 -18.26 33.24
C ALA A 511 0.85 -17.84 32.78
N ASP A 512 0.63 -16.52 32.68
CA ASP A 512 -0.55 -15.92 32.08
C ASP A 512 -0.31 -15.55 30.62
N LEU A 513 -1.41 -15.36 29.88
CA LEU A 513 -1.37 -14.84 28.51
C LEU A 513 -1.97 -13.43 28.47
N VAL A 514 -1.19 -12.46 27.99
CA VAL A 514 -1.65 -11.10 27.71
C VAL A 514 -1.91 -10.95 26.22
N THR A 515 -3.07 -10.41 25.84
CA THR A 515 -3.37 -10.11 24.45
C THR A 515 -4.05 -8.77 24.23
N VAL A 516 -3.87 -8.22 23.03
CA VAL A 516 -4.56 -7.04 22.54
C VAL A 516 -5.64 -7.45 21.55
N GLU A 517 -6.89 -7.07 21.81
CA GLU A 517 -8.00 -7.26 20.88
C GLU A 517 -7.88 -6.26 19.72
N ALA A 518 -7.69 -6.76 18.49
CA ALA A 518 -7.29 -5.94 17.34
C ALA A 518 -8.32 -4.85 17.00
N ALA A 519 -9.61 -5.19 17.09
CA ALA A 519 -10.68 -4.28 16.70
C ALA A 519 -10.94 -3.15 17.72
N THR A 520 -10.74 -3.40 19.01
CA THR A 520 -11.14 -2.48 20.09
C THR A 520 -9.97 -1.85 20.84
N GLY A 521 -8.77 -2.43 20.72
CA GLY A 521 -7.60 -2.05 21.52
C GLY A 521 -7.71 -2.40 23.00
N GLY A 522 -8.62 -3.31 23.38
CA GLY A 522 -8.65 -3.84 24.74
C GLY A 522 -7.42 -4.69 25.02
N LEU A 523 -6.70 -4.38 26.11
CA LEU A 523 -5.65 -5.23 26.66
C LEU A 523 -6.28 -6.17 27.69
N TYR A 524 -6.03 -7.46 27.54
CA TYR A 524 -6.60 -8.50 28.38
C TYR A 524 -5.50 -9.40 28.94
N VAL A 525 -5.62 -9.76 30.22
CA VAL A 525 -4.87 -10.85 30.87
C VAL A 525 -5.79 -12.06 30.92
N TYR A 526 -5.29 -13.22 30.51
CA TYR A 526 -5.91 -14.53 30.65
C TYR A 526 -5.11 -15.32 31.69
N PRO A 527 -5.61 -15.44 32.93
CA PRO A 527 -4.88 -16.10 34.00
C PRO A 527 -4.56 -17.56 33.66
N GLY A 528 -3.32 -17.99 33.87
CA GLY A 528 -2.87 -19.36 33.66
C GLY A 528 -3.33 -20.29 34.76
N THR A 529 -3.65 -21.53 34.41
CA THR A 529 -3.92 -22.56 35.43
C THR A 529 -2.67 -23.29 35.90
N GLY A 530 -1.56 -23.19 35.16
CA GLY A 530 -0.32 -23.95 35.40
C GLY A 530 -0.51 -25.44 35.09
N SER A 531 -1.33 -25.75 34.08
CA SER A 531 -1.61 -27.13 33.65
C SER A 531 -2.21 -27.15 32.24
N ALA A 532 -1.73 -28.07 31.38
CA ALA A 532 -2.30 -28.31 30.06
C ALA A 532 -3.64 -29.07 30.14
N SER A 533 -4.72 -28.35 30.45
CA SER A 533 -6.07 -28.90 30.66
C SER A 533 -7.03 -28.61 29.51
N GLY A 534 -6.52 -28.61 28.27
CA GLY A 534 -7.32 -28.28 27.08
C GLY A 534 -7.90 -26.87 27.15
N MET A 535 -9.21 -26.73 26.89
CA MET A 535 -9.90 -25.42 26.94
C MET A 535 -9.92 -24.77 28.32
N SER A 536 -9.48 -25.47 29.38
CA SER A 536 -9.35 -24.93 30.74
C SER A 536 -7.92 -24.55 31.12
N THR A 537 -6.96 -24.58 30.19
CA THR A 537 -5.59 -24.14 30.45
C THR A 537 -5.52 -22.66 30.87
N LEU A 538 -6.40 -21.82 30.30
CA LEU A 538 -6.54 -20.40 30.62
C LEU A 538 -7.87 -20.14 31.33
N GLY A 539 -7.85 -19.25 32.31
CA GLY A 539 -9.02 -18.75 33.04
C GLY A 539 -9.77 -17.64 32.30
N ASN A 540 -10.77 -17.08 32.99
CA ASN A 540 -11.55 -15.97 32.45
C ASN A 540 -10.69 -14.72 32.27
N ARG A 541 -10.76 -14.12 31.08
CA ARG A 541 -10.00 -12.91 30.77
C ARG A 541 -10.42 -11.72 31.64
N VAL A 542 -9.45 -10.91 32.03
CA VAL A 542 -9.62 -9.64 32.75
C VAL A 542 -9.12 -8.52 31.85
N ARG A 543 -9.94 -7.49 31.64
CA ARG A 543 -9.53 -6.33 30.85
C ARG A 543 -8.73 -5.38 31.73
N ILE A 544 -7.49 -5.11 31.35
CA ILE A 544 -6.54 -4.33 32.14
C ILE A 544 -6.12 -3.03 31.44
N GLY A 545 -6.56 -2.79 30.20
CA GLY A 545 -6.23 -1.57 29.47
C GLY A 545 -7.08 -1.35 28.22
N THR A 546 -6.96 -0.15 27.65
CA THR A 546 -7.67 0.30 26.44
C THR A 546 -6.74 1.08 25.51
N GLY A 547 -7.01 1.09 24.21
CA GLY A 547 -6.21 1.84 23.23
C GLY A 547 -4.89 1.17 22.84
N TRP A 548 -4.67 -0.09 23.22
CA TRP A 548 -3.42 -0.81 22.94
C TRP A 548 -3.27 -1.25 21.48
N ASN A 549 -4.33 -1.14 20.67
CA ASN A 549 -4.27 -1.41 19.24
C ASN A 549 -3.45 -0.37 18.47
N THR A 550 -3.13 0.78 19.06
CA THR A 550 -2.25 1.77 18.43
C THR A 550 -0.77 1.39 18.52
N LEU A 551 -0.40 0.45 19.39
CA LEU A 551 0.98 0.00 19.52
C LEU A 551 1.35 -0.92 18.35
N ARG A 552 2.57 -0.79 17.83
CA ARG A 552 3.06 -1.55 16.68
C ARG A 552 3.49 -2.95 17.06
N GLU A 553 4.19 -3.11 18.18
CA GLU A 553 4.68 -4.40 18.70
C GLU A 553 4.75 -4.39 20.23
N LEU A 554 4.75 -5.58 20.85
CA LEU A 554 4.98 -5.75 22.29
C LEU A 554 5.67 -7.08 22.62
N THR A 555 6.36 -7.14 23.75
CA THR A 555 6.88 -8.39 24.34
C THR A 555 6.93 -8.29 25.86
N ALA A 556 7.02 -9.44 26.52
CA ALA A 556 7.22 -9.53 27.97
C ALA A 556 8.68 -9.82 28.31
N LEU A 557 9.18 -9.16 29.35
CA LEU A 557 10.52 -9.32 29.90
C LEU A 557 10.61 -8.67 31.29
N ASP A 558 11.54 -9.09 32.14
CA ASP A 558 11.76 -8.48 33.46
C ASP A 558 12.83 -7.38 33.38
N LEU A 559 12.42 -6.16 33.04
CA LEU A 559 13.29 -4.97 32.95
C LEU A 559 13.67 -4.43 34.32
N THR A 560 12.87 -4.69 35.35
CA THR A 560 13.06 -4.16 36.71
C THR A 560 13.83 -5.12 37.63
N LYS A 561 14.04 -6.36 37.19
CA LYS A 561 14.66 -7.45 37.94
C LYS A 561 13.93 -7.76 39.25
N ASP A 562 12.61 -7.59 39.26
CA ASP A 562 11.78 -7.82 40.45
C ASP A 562 11.08 -9.19 40.43
N GLY A 563 11.29 -9.97 39.37
CA GLY A 563 10.72 -11.30 39.15
C GLY A 563 9.31 -11.28 38.57
N ARG A 564 8.75 -10.11 38.26
CA ARG A 564 7.48 -9.94 37.56
C ARG A 564 7.72 -9.61 36.09
N PRO A 565 6.86 -10.08 35.17
CA PRO A 565 6.97 -9.69 33.78
C PRO A 565 6.56 -8.22 33.60
N ASP A 566 7.46 -7.41 33.05
CA ASP A 566 7.13 -6.11 32.47
C ASP A 566 6.69 -6.29 31.01
N LEU A 567 6.10 -5.26 30.41
CA LEU A 567 5.90 -5.19 28.95
C LEU A 567 6.77 -4.09 28.34
N ALA A 568 7.50 -4.44 27.29
CA ALA A 568 8.02 -3.46 26.34
C ALA A 568 7.06 -3.37 25.14
N ALA A 569 6.72 -2.16 24.71
CA ALA A 569 5.89 -1.95 23.53
C ALA A 569 6.37 -0.77 22.69
N VAL A 570 6.34 -0.94 21.38
CA VAL A 570 6.72 0.10 20.43
C VAL A 570 5.47 0.83 19.96
N ASP A 571 5.49 2.15 20.07
CA ASP A 571 4.44 3.03 19.57
C ASP A 571 4.60 3.29 18.07
N VAL A 572 3.54 3.78 17.43
CA VAL A 572 3.55 4.10 15.98
C VAL A 572 4.54 5.20 15.60
N ASP A 573 4.92 6.06 16.55
CA ASP A 573 5.90 7.13 16.34
C ASP A 573 7.36 6.68 16.57
N GLY A 574 7.59 5.38 16.79
CA GLY A 574 8.91 4.82 17.05
C GLY A 574 9.39 4.98 18.49
N THR A 575 8.55 5.43 19.42
CA THR A 575 8.87 5.43 20.86
C THR A 575 8.82 4.00 21.41
N LEU A 576 9.84 3.59 22.16
CA LEU A 576 9.78 2.36 22.97
C LEU A 576 9.36 2.71 24.39
N TRP A 577 8.24 2.14 24.81
CA TRP A 577 7.69 2.24 26.16
C TRP A 577 7.94 0.95 26.92
N ALA A 578 8.23 1.07 28.21
CA ALA A 578 8.20 -0.02 29.17
C ALA A 578 7.07 0.21 30.18
N TYR A 579 6.31 -0.83 30.46
CA TYR A 579 5.20 -0.87 31.40
C TYR A 579 5.58 -1.86 32.50
N PRO A 580 5.97 -1.38 33.70
CA PRO A 580 6.45 -2.26 34.76
C PRO A 580 5.32 -3.18 35.26
N GLY A 581 5.61 -4.45 35.48
CA GLY A 581 4.68 -5.44 36.00
C GLY A 581 4.40 -5.20 37.48
N SER A 582 3.15 -4.92 37.84
CA SER A 582 2.75 -4.76 39.25
C SER A 582 2.14 -6.03 39.85
N GLY A 583 1.56 -6.88 39.00
CA GLY A 583 0.84 -8.10 39.38
C GLY A 583 -0.53 -7.86 40.01
N SER A 584 -1.58 -8.47 39.44
CA SER A 584 -2.88 -8.82 40.07
C SER A 584 -4.01 -8.75 39.05
N ALA A 585 -4.72 -9.85 38.83
CA ALA A 585 -6.00 -9.90 38.12
C ALA A 585 -6.89 -10.91 38.86
N ALA A 586 -8.12 -10.67 39.32
CA ALA A 586 -9.03 -9.55 39.31
C ALA A 586 -9.18 -8.93 40.71
N GLY A 587 -8.07 -8.48 41.30
CA GLY A 587 -8.03 -7.26 42.12
C GLY A 587 -7.47 -6.05 41.36
N MET A 588 -6.89 -6.32 40.17
CA MET A 588 -6.42 -5.43 39.10
C MET A 588 -5.40 -4.37 39.52
N ASP A 589 -4.12 -4.72 39.43
CA ASP A 589 -3.06 -3.82 38.95
C ASP A 589 -2.05 -4.74 38.23
N THR A 590 -2.10 -4.86 36.92
CA THR A 590 -1.24 -5.77 36.15
C THR A 590 -0.09 -5.08 35.41
N LEU A 591 -0.14 -3.76 35.28
CA LEU A 591 0.95 -2.95 34.75
C LEU A 591 0.91 -1.59 35.43
N GLY A 592 2.07 -1.02 35.74
CA GLY A 592 2.23 0.34 36.24
C GLY A 592 2.37 1.38 35.14
N ASP A 593 2.66 2.61 35.55
CA ASP A 593 2.85 3.75 34.65
C ASP A 593 4.00 3.52 33.67
N ARG A 594 3.75 3.81 32.39
CA ARG A 594 4.75 3.61 31.34
C ARG A 594 5.92 4.58 31.45
N VAL A 595 7.12 4.07 31.19
CA VAL A 595 8.36 4.83 31.10
C VAL A 595 8.90 4.77 29.68
N ARG A 596 9.30 5.93 29.13
CA ARG A 596 9.95 5.96 27.82
C ARG A 596 11.37 5.44 27.96
N ILE A 597 11.68 4.36 27.26
CA ILE A 597 13.00 3.72 27.30
C ILE A 597 13.75 3.77 25.97
N GLY A 598 13.13 4.29 24.91
CA GLY A 598 13.80 4.49 23.63
C GLY A 598 13.05 5.39 22.64
N SER A 599 13.68 5.65 21.51
CA SER A 599 13.11 6.27 20.30
C SER A 599 13.82 5.76 19.05
N GLY A 600 13.22 5.93 17.87
CA GLY A 600 13.74 5.37 16.62
C GLY A 600 13.49 3.86 16.50
N TRP A 601 12.59 3.32 17.32
CA TRP A 601 12.26 1.90 17.30
C TRP A 601 11.32 1.54 16.16
N ASP A 602 10.80 2.50 15.40
CA ASP A 602 10.10 2.31 14.13
C ASP A 602 10.96 1.60 13.07
N ASP A 603 12.29 1.62 13.21
CA ASP A 603 13.21 0.80 12.40
C ASP A 603 13.13 -0.71 12.71
N MET A 604 12.52 -1.12 13.84
CA MET A 604 12.43 -2.52 14.28
C MET A 604 11.13 -3.19 13.82
N THR A 605 11.26 -4.37 13.22
CA THR A 605 10.17 -5.14 12.61
C THR A 605 9.56 -6.17 13.55
N GLU A 606 10.36 -6.79 14.41
CA GLU A 606 9.91 -7.73 15.44
C GLU A 606 10.80 -7.59 16.68
N LEU A 607 10.25 -7.88 17.85
CA LEU A 607 10.97 -7.86 19.12
C LEU A 607 10.52 -8.99 20.04
N THR A 608 11.45 -9.52 20.82
CA THR A 608 11.20 -10.60 21.77
C THR A 608 12.25 -10.59 22.88
N SER A 609 11.98 -11.26 23.99
CA SER A 609 12.96 -11.44 25.06
C SER A 609 13.28 -12.91 25.25
N PRO A 610 14.53 -13.35 25.04
CA PRO A 610 14.97 -14.69 25.39
C PRO A 610 15.15 -14.88 26.91
N GLY A 611 15.04 -13.81 27.70
CA GLY A 611 15.50 -13.78 29.08
C GLY A 611 16.96 -13.35 29.12
N ASP A 612 17.74 -13.93 30.02
CA ASP A 612 19.16 -13.61 30.20
C ASP A 612 20.01 -14.33 29.12
N LEU A 613 20.33 -13.61 28.03
CA LEU A 613 21.07 -14.14 26.88
C LEU A 613 22.58 -14.02 27.07
N ASP A 614 23.04 -13.03 27.84
CA ASP A 614 24.47 -12.77 28.09
C ASP A 614 24.98 -13.22 29.46
N ARG A 615 24.09 -13.74 30.30
CA ARG A 615 24.35 -14.28 31.64
C ARG A 615 24.81 -13.24 32.66
N ASP A 616 24.41 -11.99 32.48
CA ASP A 616 24.63 -10.93 33.47
C ASP A 616 23.59 -10.93 34.61
N GLY A 617 22.58 -11.79 34.51
CA GLY A 617 21.51 -11.96 35.48
C GLY A 617 20.34 -11.00 35.29
N THR A 618 20.22 -10.35 34.14
CA THR A 618 19.08 -9.51 33.76
C THR A 618 18.47 -9.99 32.45
N ALA A 619 17.21 -9.65 32.19
CA ALA A 619 16.56 -10.06 30.95
C ALA A 619 16.95 -9.12 29.80
N ASP A 620 17.30 -9.70 28.65
CA ASP A 620 17.70 -8.99 27.45
C ASP A 620 16.53 -8.84 26.48
N LEU A 621 16.57 -7.78 25.67
CA LEU A 621 15.66 -7.59 24.57
C LEU A 621 16.38 -7.90 23.25
N MET A 622 15.74 -8.66 22.38
CA MET A 622 16.20 -8.84 21.00
C MET A 622 15.22 -8.17 20.05
N ALA A 623 15.75 -7.56 18.98
CA ALA A 623 14.92 -6.98 17.93
C ALA A 623 15.55 -7.13 16.55
N VAL A 624 14.71 -7.36 15.55
CA VAL A 624 15.09 -7.39 14.14
C VAL A 624 14.85 -6.02 13.55
N ASP A 625 15.86 -5.44 12.91
CA ASP A 625 15.68 -4.20 12.15
C ASP A 625 15.22 -4.48 10.71
N ARG A 626 14.77 -3.43 10.03
CA ARG A 626 14.31 -3.49 8.64
C ARG A 626 15.33 -4.00 7.62
N THR A 627 16.62 -3.99 7.95
CA THR A 627 17.68 -4.55 7.09
C THR A 627 17.82 -6.07 7.24
N GLY A 628 17.13 -6.64 8.22
CA GLY A 628 17.25 -8.04 8.62
C GLY A 628 18.44 -8.30 9.55
N ALA A 629 19.00 -7.27 10.18
CA ALA A 629 19.96 -7.46 11.26
C ALA A 629 19.22 -7.74 12.57
N LEU A 630 19.67 -8.77 13.28
CA LEU A 630 19.20 -9.08 14.63
C LEU A 630 20.15 -8.42 15.63
N TRP A 631 19.58 -7.65 16.53
CA TRP A 631 20.28 -6.94 17.60
C TRP A 631 19.88 -7.53 18.96
N SER A 632 20.87 -7.69 19.85
CA SER A 632 20.65 -7.89 21.28
C SER A 632 20.83 -6.57 22.01
N TYR A 633 19.96 -6.28 22.97
CA TYR A 633 19.97 -5.11 23.85
C TYR A 633 20.05 -5.61 25.28
N PRO A 634 21.24 -5.52 25.92
CA PRO A 634 21.42 -6.00 27.29
C PRO A 634 20.46 -5.32 28.26
N GLY A 635 19.83 -6.09 29.12
CA GLY A 635 19.06 -5.56 30.24
C GLY A 635 19.96 -4.82 31.23
N THR A 636 19.40 -3.88 31.98
CA THR A 636 20.11 -3.31 33.15
C THR A 636 19.47 -3.72 34.48
N GLY A 637 18.30 -4.38 34.42
CA GLY A 637 17.47 -4.68 35.58
C GLY A 637 16.99 -3.43 36.32
N ARG A 638 16.96 -2.26 35.65
CA ARG A 638 16.53 -0.98 36.22
C ARG A 638 15.75 -0.17 35.20
N LEU A 639 14.52 0.17 35.54
CA LEU A 639 13.69 1.04 34.72
C LEU A 639 14.08 2.52 34.91
N ASN A 640 15.06 3.01 34.14
CA ASN A 640 15.65 4.34 34.30
C ASN A 640 15.69 5.12 32.97
N GLY A 641 14.53 5.26 32.34
CA GLY A 641 14.40 5.96 31.06
C GLY A 641 15.21 5.27 29.95
N THR A 642 15.92 6.04 29.14
CA THR A 642 16.73 5.51 28.02
C THR A 642 17.94 4.68 28.47
N ALA A 643 18.28 4.67 29.76
CA ALA A 643 19.35 3.83 30.31
C ALA A 643 18.84 2.47 30.80
N THR A 644 17.59 2.11 30.50
CA THR A 644 16.99 0.81 30.87
C THR A 644 17.60 -0.35 30.11
N LEU A 645 18.01 -0.11 28.85
CA LEU A 645 18.70 -1.05 27.98
C LEU A 645 20.14 -0.54 27.74
N GLY A 646 21.08 -1.47 27.66
CA GLY A 646 22.46 -1.21 27.29
C GLY A 646 22.64 -0.95 25.79
N ASP A 647 23.90 -0.68 25.40
CA ASP A 647 24.25 -0.54 23.99
C ASP A 647 23.98 -1.85 23.24
N ARG A 648 23.32 -1.74 22.09
CA ARG A 648 22.98 -2.91 21.29
C ARG A 648 24.21 -3.59 20.71
N THR A 649 24.17 -4.92 20.62
CA THR A 649 25.22 -5.75 20.02
C THR A 649 24.65 -6.56 18.85
N PRO A 650 25.43 -6.80 17.77
CA PRO A 650 24.97 -7.65 16.67
C PRO A 650 24.83 -9.11 17.11
N ALA A 651 23.68 -9.72 16.84
CA ALA A 651 23.40 -11.13 17.13
C ALA A 651 23.13 -11.97 15.87
N GLY A 652 22.88 -11.35 14.71
CA GLY A 652 22.75 -12.06 13.43
C GLY A 652 22.36 -11.18 12.25
N THR A 653 22.30 -11.78 11.06
CA THR A 653 21.88 -11.13 9.80
C THR A 653 20.96 -12.05 9.00
N GLY A 654 20.15 -11.50 8.09
CA GLY A 654 19.21 -12.28 7.25
C GLY A 654 17.88 -12.61 7.93
N TRP A 655 17.58 -11.96 9.05
CA TRP A 655 16.39 -12.19 9.87
C TRP A 655 15.10 -11.63 9.26
N ASN A 656 15.19 -10.89 8.16
CA ASN A 656 14.06 -10.49 7.32
C ASN A 656 13.36 -11.67 6.62
N THR A 657 13.93 -12.87 6.70
CA THR A 657 13.33 -14.14 6.24
C THR A 657 12.61 -14.90 7.36
N MET A 658 12.74 -14.41 8.59
CA MET A 658 12.15 -14.98 9.80
C MET A 658 10.93 -14.15 10.21
N ARG A 659 10.00 -14.81 10.90
CA ARG A 659 8.87 -14.15 11.56
C ARG A 659 8.48 -14.87 12.84
N GLY A 660 7.64 -14.23 13.64
CA GLY A 660 7.10 -14.84 14.86
C GLY A 660 8.21 -15.21 15.83
N LEU A 661 9.07 -14.24 16.14
CA LEU A 661 10.17 -14.41 17.08
C LEU A 661 9.65 -14.69 18.49
N VAL A 662 10.15 -15.76 19.11
CA VAL A 662 9.82 -16.14 20.49
C VAL A 662 11.09 -16.47 21.25
N GLY A 663 11.36 -15.74 22.33
CA GLY A 663 12.46 -16.01 23.22
C GLY A 663 12.01 -16.77 24.48
N ALA A 664 12.82 -17.74 24.91
CA ALA A 664 12.75 -18.43 26.20
C ALA A 664 13.94 -19.39 26.35
N ASP A 665 14.21 -19.95 27.54
CA ASP A 665 15.12 -21.10 27.68
C ASP A 665 14.40 -22.41 27.29
N PHE A 666 14.45 -22.79 26.01
CA PHE A 666 13.74 -23.96 25.47
C PHE A 666 14.46 -25.28 25.74
N ASN A 667 15.77 -25.22 26.00
CA ASN A 667 16.62 -26.39 26.19
C ASN A 667 17.05 -26.64 27.65
N GLY A 668 16.72 -25.72 28.55
CA GLY A 668 16.94 -25.84 29.99
C GLY A 668 18.40 -25.68 30.42
N ASP A 669 19.27 -25.09 29.61
CA ASP A 669 20.69 -24.87 29.94
C ASP A 669 20.95 -23.59 30.74
N GLY A 670 19.88 -22.84 31.07
CA GLY A 670 19.94 -21.60 31.83
C GLY A 670 20.47 -20.42 31.02
N LYS A 671 20.34 -20.47 29.70
CA LYS A 671 20.61 -19.37 28.78
C LYS A 671 19.36 -19.11 27.95
N GLY A 672 19.09 -17.84 27.66
CA GLY A 672 17.98 -17.50 26.78
C GLY A 672 18.19 -18.05 25.36
N ASP A 673 17.20 -18.76 24.82
CA ASP A 673 17.17 -19.19 23.41
C ASP A 673 16.20 -18.33 22.60
N LEU A 674 16.35 -18.38 21.28
CA LEU A 674 15.42 -17.77 20.33
C LEU A 674 14.82 -18.84 19.42
N ALA A 675 13.52 -18.80 19.17
CA ALA A 675 12.86 -19.59 18.14
C ALA A 675 12.14 -18.67 17.14
N ALA A 676 12.14 -19.03 15.86
CA ALA A 676 11.51 -18.24 14.81
C ALA A 676 11.07 -19.09 13.62
N VAL A 677 10.07 -18.62 12.89
CA VAL A 677 9.52 -19.30 11.71
C VAL A 677 10.19 -18.76 10.45
N GLU A 678 10.86 -19.63 9.70
CA GLU A 678 11.36 -19.33 8.36
C GLU A 678 10.24 -19.54 7.34
N ALA A 679 9.57 -18.45 6.96
CA ALA A 679 8.61 -18.41 5.87
C ALA A 679 8.19 -16.98 5.51
N PRO A 680 7.79 -16.73 4.25
CA PRO A 680 7.02 -15.55 3.87
C PRO A 680 5.89 -15.23 4.86
N PRO A 681 5.66 -13.98 5.30
CA PRO A 681 4.56 -13.68 6.21
C PRO A 681 3.21 -14.15 5.66
N GLY A 682 2.47 -14.94 6.45
CA GLY A 682 1.16 -15.46 6.04
C GLY A 682 1.16 -16.82 5.34
N SER A 683 2.31 -17.49 5.17
CA SER A 683 2.38 -18.89 4.69
C SER A 683 2.82 -19.86 5.79
N THR A 684 2.59 -21.16 5.67
CA THR A 684 3.24 -22.12 6.58
C THR A 684 4.77 -22.14 6.39
N GLY A 685 5.53 -22.36 7.47
CA GLY A 685 7.00 -22.35 7.46
C GLY A 685 7.66 -23.42 8.33
N ALA A 686 8.99 -23.42 8.29
CA ALA A 686 9.83 -24.24 9.16
C ALA A 686 10.10 -23.46 10.46
N PHE A 687 9.84 -24.08 11.61
CA PHE A 687 10.14 -23.47 12.90
C PHE A 687 11.54 -23.88 13.33
N TYR A 688 12.39 -22.92 13.65
CA TYR A 688 13.80 -23.13 14.02
C TYR A 688 14.06 -22.66 15.44
N LEU A 689 14.83 -23.45 16.20
CA LEU A 689 15.45 -23.07 17.47
C LEU A 689 16.89 -22.59 17.22
N TYR A 690 17.27 -21.50 17.87
CA TYR A 690 18.60 -20.92 17.92
C TYR A 690 19.06 -20.89 19.38
N PRO A 691 19.91 -21.85 19.81
CA PRO A 691 20.33 -21.93 21.21
C PRO A 691 21.16 -20.71 21.65
N GLY A 692 20.92 -20.20 22.86
CA GLY A 692 21.73 -19.14 23.46
C GLY A 692 23.16 -19.61 23.74
N THR A 693 24.15 -18.76 23.45
CA THR A 693 25.55 -19.08 23.79
C THR A 693 25.93 -18.60 25.19
N GLY A 694 25.17 -17.65 25.75
CA GLY A 694 25.46 -17.04 27.05
C GLY A 694 26.43 -15.87 26.97
N ASN A 695 26.57 -15.24 25.80
CA ASN A 695 27.40 -14.05 25.59
C ASN A 695 26.74 -13.07 24.59
N ALA A 696 25.41 -12.91 24.67
CA ALA A 696 24.60 -12.09 23.77
C ALA A 696 24.54 -12.57 22.31
N THR A 697 24.90 -13.83 22.03
CA THR A 697 24.86 -14.40 20.67
C THR A 697 24.06 -15.72 20.61
N LEU A 698 23.77 -16.17 19.38
CA LEU A 698 23.02 -17.38 19.11
C LEU A 698 23.89 -18.44 18.42
N GLY A 699 23.65 -19.70 18.77
CA GLY A 699 24.28 -20.87 18.19
C GLY A 699 23.64 -21.33 16.88
N ASN A 700 24.10 -22.48 16.39
CA ASN A 700 23.57 -23.08 15.16
C ASN A 700 22.10 -23.45 15.30
N ARG A 701 21.30 -23.04 14.30
CA ARG A 701 19.87 -23.33 14.30
C ARG A 701 19.55 -24.79 14.07
N THR A 702 18.48 -25.28 14.69
CA THR A 702 17.90 -26.61 14.45
C THR A 702 16.43 -26.49 14.09
N GLN A 703 15.96 -27.22 13.09
CA GLN A 703 14.53 -27.23 12.76
C GLN A 703 13.77 -28.05 13.79
N ILE A 704 12.77 -27.45 14.41
CA ILE A 704 11.96 -28.01 15.50
C ILE A 704 10.48 -28.16 15.12
N GLY A 705 10.08 -27.70 13.93
CA GLY A 705 8.72 -27.85 13.44
C GLY A 705 8.53 -27.54 11.95
N THR A 706 7.36 -27.91 11.43
CA THR A 706 6.86 -27.59 10.09
C THR A 706 5.40 -27.14 10.18
N GLY A 707 4.93 -26.34 9.22
CA GLY A 707 3.54 -25.90 9.20
C GLY A 707 3.23 -24.68 10.09
N TRP A 708 4.28 -23.95 10.51
CA TRP A 708 4.18 -22.82 11.45
C TRP A 708 3.96 -21.48 10.78
#